data_AF-A0A1Q9E4K8-F1
#
_entry.id   AF-A0A1Q9E4K8-F1
#
_cell.length_a   1.000
_cell.length_b   1.000
_cell.length_c   1.000
_cell.angle_alpha   90.00
_cell.angle_beta   90.00
_cell.angle_gamma   90.00
#
_symmetry.space_group_name_H-M   'P 1'
#
loop_
_entity.id
_entity.type
_entity.pdbx_description
1 polymer ?
#
loop_
_entity_poly.entity_id
_entity_poly.type
_entity_poly.pdbx_seq_one_letter_code
_entity_poly.pdbx_strand_id
1 'polypeptide(L)'
;MFPQALGIPFTAVAAAEKQPEYRDVIQANHGSRLQHLYDTLEDMLDEKPCTKHPACEHCQIDAPGGISLALSGSPCNPFSKQRAKRFRDQSVQQHCMTGTTMSGVVGLYRKWEPRAAIMEQVRGFDMKTSQSDQESPATKFLRLMAAQTWKHGGYWVAKLCLDASDWIKISLAAAAAAAVLAPCMAADDDGLSLSDLDLSSIVDGLLDEGQGASHEDEASQPDDAAAQLVPAQPSSNLLERDELLGIVDDLLPSVAEETFQAAVNRDQADSFGPRAALSQLGSSFQQLMFKRYCATAGDSTERPAVRKAVAAVTANLVSSGRHRSTAVIEDISGISRRTLQRTLSQLAAVLLHGGCWLVGAMLEMCSKWFQRQRMAPVMAVSKFRYDETPLRMRLSELQEFIPGFPQQGQSMSGSGAAYKYVKILRIDWTLGLLMYDLATCGHRLLTVDIPVAMVPLERTTAESQAAAIQAAQARIPALQQQLSLYPKQLRLACIDRYSANLKAEDFFKSSQPEQLRTLFPCDVHRAASIIKKSLRPFEEVTSGLVHTGLAMEGGGALVVLRQVLQEVFAHELVVEHSPAPGGSIRNHTRQILDLFCPIHPGPGHLKNMKRQFVLQYYCNSDISQDRIVHHCTFSCCSSSQETADRFATSVVLALLPRKCPMLKRKSWTDVEQSMDWTALLQSFWCLFTKVMVRFTGAPTTHPVMGLDEDEAEEPSEAAEALRPDAAAADVLELVDGILAQGSGVDDAETGVAGDQEEAPPVLPDGAIDWHELQLRRKRKAGVFACRATIMENLGRRMFVNVTVVISVTT
;
A
#
# COMPACT_ATOMS: atom_id res chain seq x y z
N MET A 1 6.91 -11.17 -18.26
CA MET A 1 5.85 -10.35 -17.64
C MET A 1 5.71 -8.93 -18.22
N PHE A 2 6.78 -8.17 -18.45
CA PHE A 2 6.70 -6.76 -18.89
C PHE A 2 5.86 -6.52 -20.18
N PRO A 3 6.01 -7.29 -21.28
CA PRO A 3 5.20 -7.06 -22.49
C PRO A 3 3.71 -7.39 -22.33
N GLN A 4 3.37 -8.40 -21.53
CA GLN A 4 1.97 -8.75 -21.23
C GLN A 4 1.27 -7.66 -20.44
N ALA A 5 1.95 -7.07 -19.45
CA ALA A 5 1.39 -5.97 -18.67
C ALA A 5 1.13 -4.71 -19.52
N LEU A 6 1.95 -4.49 -20.55
CA LEU A 6 1.80 -3.36 -21.48
C LEU A 6 0.90 -3.67 -22.68
N GLY A 7 0.38 -4.90 -22.80
CA GLY A 7 -0.41 -5.33 -23.95
C GLY A 7 0.36 -5.28 -25.28
N ILE A 8 1.69 -5.29 -25.24
CA ILE A 8 2.53 -5.24 -26.44
C ILE A 8 2.56 -6.66 -27.03
N PRO A 9 2.08 -6.88 -28.27
CA PRO A 9 2.21 -8.17 -28.92
C PRO A 9 3.69 -8.48 -29.14
N PHE A 10 4.11 -9.70 -28.79
CA PHE A 10 5.50 -10.13 -28.93
C PHE A 10 5.58 -11.62 -29.24
N THR A 11 6.63 -11.99 -29.97
CA THR A 11 7.07 -13.38 -30.15
C THR A 11 8.32 -13.58 -29.32
N ALA A 12 8.31 -14.57 -28.44
CA ALA A 12 9.47 -14.86 -27.60
C ALA A 12 10.45 -15.73 -28.39
N VAL A 13 11.45 -15.11 -29.01
CA VAL A 13 12.42 -15.85 -29.84
C VAL A 13 13.27 -16.77 -28.97
N ALA A 14 13.89 -16.24 -27.91
CA ALA A 14 14.71 -17.05 -27.01
C ALA A 14 14.67 -16.55 -25.56
N ALA A 15 14.95 -17.45 -24.62
CA ALA A 15 15.20 -17.16 -23.21
C ALA A 15 16.34 -18.05 -22.68
N ALA A 16 17.04 -17.57 -21.65
CA ALA A 16 18.08 -18.30 -20.95
C ALA A 16 17.92 -18.13 -19.44
N GLU A 17 17.89 -19.24 -18.68
CA GLU A 17 17.71 -19.23 -17.23
C GLU A 17 18.39 -20.45 -16.61
N LYS A 18 19.28 -20.22 -15.64
CA LYS A 18 20.14 -21.25 -15.03
C LYS A 18 19.41 -22.16 -14.05
N GLN A 19 18.42 -21.64 -13.34
CA GLN A 19 17.67 -22.43 -12.37
C GLN A 19 16.56 -23.23 -13.08
N PRO A 20 16.56 -24.57 -12.99
CA PRO A 20 15.56 -25.40 -13.66
C PRO A 20 14.12 -25.05 -13.23
N GLU A 21 13.92 -24.71 -11.95
CA GLU A 21 12.61 -24.34 -11.41
C GLU A 21 12.03 -23.09 -12.09
N TYR A 22 12.89 -22.13 -12.46
CA TYR A 22 12.47 -20.94 -13.19
C TYR A 22 12.26 -21.21 -14.69
N ARG A 23 13.01 -22.16 -15.27
CA ARG A 23 12.73 -22.64 -16.63
C ARG A 23 11.35 -23.28 -16.72
N ASP A 24 10.95 -24.08 -15.74
CA ASP A 24 9.63 -24.69 -15.67
C ASP A 24 8.52 -23.62 -15.64
N VAL A 25 8.73 -22.54 -14.88
CA VAL A 25 7.80 -21.40 -14.83
C VAL A 25 7.73 -20.70 -16.20
N ILE A 26 8.87 -20.46 -16.86
CA ILE A 26 8.90 -19.86 -18.21
C ILE A 26 8.15 -20.76 -19.20
N GLN A 27 8.41 -22.06 -19.18
CA GLN A 27 7.76 -23.04 -20.05
C GLN A 27 6.25 -23.12 -19.80
N ALA A 28 5.81 -23.12 -18.54
CA ALA A 28 4.38 -23.13 -18.21
C ALA A 28 3.64 -21.89 -18.71
N ASN A 29 4.28 -20.71 -18.66
CA ASN A 29 3.64 -19.44 -19.02
C ASN A 29 3.79 -19.05 -20.50
N HIS A 30 4.88 -19.50 -21.14
CA HIS A 30 5.27 -19.05 -22.47
C HIS A 30 5.67 -20.19 -23.41
N GLY A 31 5.50 -21.45 -23.02
CA GLY A 31 5.94 -22.62 -23.76
C GLY A 31 5.45 -22.66 -25.20
N SER A 32 4.21 -22.26 -25.49
CA SER A 32 3.70 -22.23 -26.87
C SER A 32 4.23 -21.06 -27.72
N ARG A 33 4.76 -20.00 -27.10
CA ARG A 33 5.23 -18.77 -27.78
C ARG A 33 6.74 -18.63 -27.82
N LEU A 34 7.44 -19.42 -27.02
CA LEU A 34 8.90 -19.40 -26.89
C LEU A 34 9.52 -20.37 -27.91
N GLN A 35 10.43 -19.91 -28.77
CA GLN A 35 11.06 -20.83 -29.75
C GLN A 35 12.25 -21.58 -29.13
N HIS A 36 13.10 -20.89 -28.36
CA HIS A 36 14.28 -21.47 -27.73
C HIS A 36 14.34 -21.20 -26.22
N LEU A 37 14.75 -22.20 -25.44
CA LEU A 37 14.99 -22.06 -23.99
C LEU A 37 16.32 -22.71 -23.62
N TYR A 38 17.32 -21.91 -23.25
CA TYR A 38 18.67 -22.37 -22.93
C TYR A 38 18.88 -22.47 -21.41
N ASP A 39 19.77 -23.36 -21.00
CA ASP A 39 20.15 -23.51 -19.60
C ASP A 39 20.96 -22.31 -19.10
N THR A 40 21.83 -21.71 -19.92
CA THR A 40 22.58 -20.52 -19.54
C THR A 40 22.64 -19.49 -20.66
N LEU A 41 22.98 -18.24 -20.30
CA LEU A 41 23.19 -17.18 -21.28
C LEU A 41 24.39 -17.52 -22.17
N GLU A 42 25.41 -18.16 -21.59
CA GLU A 42 26.60 -18.64 -22.30
C GLU A 42 26.22 -19.73 -23.32
N ASP A 43 25.38 -20.69 -22.97
CA ASP A 43 24.89 -21.72 -23.92
C ASP A 43 24.11 -21.10 -25.08
N MET A 44 23.33 -20.06 -24.80
CA MET A 44 22.63 -19.28 -25.83
C MET A 44 23.60 -18.52 -26.75
N LEU A 45 24.66 -17.94 -26.19
CA LEU A 45 25.71 -17.25 -26.95
C LEU A 45 26.56 -18.21 -27.79
N ASP A 46 26.74 -19.44 -27.32
CA ASP A 46 27.51 -20.48 -27.99
C ASP A 46 26.64 -21.33 -28.94
N GLU A 47 25.34 -21.03 -29.07
CA GLU A 47 24.39 -21.79 -29.91
C GLU A 47 24.36 -23.29 -29.59
N LYS A 48 24.49 -23.64 -28.31
CA LYS A 48 24.37 -25.03 -27.86
C LYS A 48 22.94 -25.55 -28.03
N PRO A 49 22.72 -26.87 -27.98
CA PRO A 49 21.38 -27.45 -27.97
C PRO A 49 20.52 -26.79 -26.87
N CYS A 50 19.33 -26.29 -27.23
CA CYS A 50 18.41 -25.73 -26.23
C CYS A 50 17.51 -26.82 -25.65
N THR A 51 16.91 -26.58 -24.48
CA THR A 51 16.04 -27.56 -23.78
C THR A 51 14.81 -27.97 -24.60
N LYS A 52 14.38 -27.16 -25.58
CA LYS A 52 13.28 -27.48 -26.50
C LYS A 52 13.69 -28.33 -27.68
N HIS A 53 14.96 -28.28 -28.07
CA HIS A 53 15.49 -28.95 -29.25
C HIS A 53 16.74 -29.77 -28.85
N PRO A 54 16.62 -30.75 -27.94
CA PRO A 54 17.76 -31.49 -27.41
C PRO A 54 18.48 -32.34 -28.47
N ALA A 55 17.79 -32.69 -29.56
CA ALA A 55 18.36 -33.45 -30.68
C ALA A 55 19.17 -32.58 -31.66
N CYS A 56 19.13 -31.25 -31.52
CA CYS A 56 19.83 -30.34 -32.42
C CYS A 56 21.27 -30.14 -31.93
N GLU A 57 22.29 -30.33 -32.78
CA GLU A 57 23.69 -30.10 -32.41
C GLU A 57 23.97 -28.61 -32.12
N HIS A 58 23.36 -27.72 -32.90
CA HIS A 58 23.44 -26.27 -32.75
C HIS A 58 22.09 -25.60 -32.91
N CYS A 59 21.61 -24.95 -31.85
CA CYS A 59 20.31 -24.31 -31.87
C CYS A 59 20.48 -22.83 -32.21
N GLN A 60 20.38 -22.47 -33.49
CA GLN A 60 20.49 -21.10 -33.96
C GLN A 60 19.17 -20.34 -33.72
N ILE A 61 19.29 -19.14 -33.16
CA ILE A 61 18.16 -18.21 -33.01
C ILE A 61 17.89 -17.58 -34.38
N ASP A 62 16.85 -18.03 -35.06
CA ASP A 62 16.40 -17.43 -36.33
C ASP A 62 15.37 -16.33 -36.07
N ALA A 63 15.73 -15.09 -36.42
CA ALA A 63 14.86 -13.93 -36.34
C ALA A 63 14.95 -13.18 -37.67
N PRO A 64 14.09 -13.50 -38.67
CA PRO A 64 14.19 -12.98 -40.04
C PRO A 64 14.15 -11.45 -40.18
N GLY A 65 13.73 -10.72 -39.14
CA GLY A 65 13.74 -9.25 -39.07
C GLY A 65 14.75 -8.65 -38.06
N GLY A 66 15.65 -9.47 -37.53
CA GLY A 66 16.49 -9.17 -36.38
C GLY A 66 15.70 -9.17 -35.06
N ILE A 67 16.42 -9.03 -33.94
CA ILE A 67 15.81 -8.93 -32.62
C ILE A 67 15.33 -7.49 -32.40
N SER A 68 14.04 -7.30 -32.15
CA SER A 68 13.49 -5.96 -31.91
C SER A 68 13.78 -5.46 -30.49
N LEU A 69 13.69 -6.34 -29.49
CA LEU A 69 13.87 -6.00 -28.08
C LEU A 69 14.61 -7.13 -27.36
N ALA A 70 15.69 -6.78 -26.64
CA ALA A 70 16.32 -7.67 -25.68
C ALA A 70 16.00 -7.22 -24.25
N LEU A 71 15.63 -8.16 -23.39
CA LEU A 71 15.43 -7.93 -21.96
C LEU A 71 16.46 -8.74 -21.18
N SER A 72 17.19 -8.10 -20.27
CA SER A 72 18.14 -8.77 -19.39
C SER A 72 17.95 -8.34 -17.93
N GLY A 73 18.03 -9.31 -17.03
CA GLY A 73 18.11 -9.09 -15.58
C GLY A 73 19.25 -9.95 -15.07
N SER A 74 20.47 -9.43 -15.10
CA SER A 74 21.64 -10.23 -14.73
C SER A 74 21.72 -10.39 -13.20
N PRO A 75 22.44 -11.40 -12.69
CA PRO A 75 22.45 -11.71 -11.27
C PRO A 75 22.85 -10.51 -10.39
N CYS A 76 22.00 -10.17 -9.41
CA CYS A 76 22.21 -9.00 -8.57
C CYS A 76 23.20 -9.23 -7.41
N ASN A 77 23.44 -10.49 -7.02
CA ASN A 77 24.29 -10.89 -5.89
C ASN A 77 25.67 -10.22 -5.85
N PRO A 78 26.49 -10.22 -6.93
CA PRO A 78 27.79 -9.54 -6.91
C PRO A 78 27.67 -8.04 -6.58
N PHE A 79 26.56 -7.40 -6.93
CA PHE A 79 26.37 -5.96 -6.85
C PHE A 79 25.45 -5.51 -5.72
N SER A 80 24.78 -6.41 -5.01
CA SER A 80 23.83 -6.06 -3.94
C SER A 80 24.54 -5.47 -2.72
N LYS A 81 24.03 -4.33 -2.23
CA LYS A 81 24.46 -3.70 -0.95
C LYS A 81 24.38 -4.66 0.24
N GLN A 82 23.49 -5.65 0.18
CA GLN A 82 23.24 -6.60 1.26
C GLN A 82 24.28 -7.73 1.32
N ARG A 83 25.11 -7.90 0.29
CA ARG A 83 26.15 -8.95 0.29
C ARG A 83 27.27 -8.59 1.27
N ALA A 84 27.57 -9.50 2.18
CA ALA A 84 28.72 -9.37 3.07
C ALA A 84 30.03 -9.25 2.26
N LYS A 85 30.95 -8.38 2.69
CA LYS A 85 32.23 -8.11 2.02
C LYS A 85 32.11 -7.54 0.60
N ARG A 86 30.94 -7.01 0.22
CA ARG A 86 30.76 -6.38 -1.09
C ARG A 86 31.78 -5.27 -1.35
N PHE A 87 32.07 -4.45 -0.34
CA PHE A 87 32.99 -3.31 -0.45
C PHE A 87 34.47 -3.64 -0.23
N ARG A 88 34.80 -4.93 -0.08
CA ARG A 88 36.20 -5.38 0.03
C ARG A 88 36.81 -5.37 -1.37
N ASP A 89 38.04 -4.87 -1.48
CA ASP A 89 38.78 -4.85 -2.75
C ASP A 89 38.71 -6.21 -3.46
N GLN A 90 38.43 -6.17 -4.77
CA GLN A 90 38.31 -7.32 -5.68
C GLN A 90 37.15 -8.31 -5.40
N SER A 91 36.39 -8.15 -4.31
CA SER A 91 35.35 -9.10 -3.91
C SER A 91 34.20 -9.23 -4.93
N VAL A 92 33.91 -8.16 -5.67
CA VAL A 92 32.91 -8.18 -6.75
C VAL A 92 33.51 -8.75 -8.01
N GLN A 93 34.73 -8.37 -8.37
CA GLN A 93 35.44 -8.85 -9.54
C GLN A 93 35.69 -10.37 -9.51
N GLN A 94 35.96 -10.92 -8.33
CA GLN A 94 36.19 -12.36 -8.12
C GLN A 94 34.89 -13.18 -8.02
N HIS A 95 33.72 -12.55 -7.98
CA HIS A 95 32.46 -13.27 -7.90
C HIS A 95 32.14 -13.95 -9.24
N CYS A 96 31.83 -15.25 -9.23
CA CYS A 96 31.64 -16.05 -10.44
C CYS A 96 30.56 -15.51 -11.40
N MET A 97 29.54 -14.83 -10.87
CA MET A 97 28.45 -14.24 -11.67
C MET A 97 28.75 -12.86 -12.27
N THR A 98 29.90 -12.26 -11.95
CA THR A 98 30.27 -10.95 -12.50
C THR A 98 30.50 -11.03 -14.01
N GLY A 99 31.03 -12.15 -14.50
CA GLY A 99 31.22 -12.42 -15.92
C GLY A 99 29.91 -12.44 -16.71
N THR A 100 28.85 -13.07 -16.18
CA THR A 100 27.54 -13.12 -16.83
C THR A 100 26.97 -11.70 -17.07
N THR A 101 27.18 -10.78 -16.13
CA THR A 101 26.73 -9.39 -16.29
C THR A 101 27.60 -8.58 -17.25
N MET A 102 28.93 -8.60 -17.05
CA MET A 102 29.84 -7.71 -17.79
C MET A 102 30.17 -8.20 -19.19
N SER A 103 30.25 -9.53 -19.38
CA SER A 103 30.61 -10.15 -20.65
C SER A 103 29.41 -10.81 -21.31
N GLY A 104 28.59 -11.52 -20.55
CA GLY A 104 27.42 -12.23 -21.10
C GLY A 104 26.38 -11.28 -21.69
N VAL A 105 25.92 -10.28 -20.94
CA VAL A 105 24.92 -9.31 -21.42
C VAL A 105 25.46 -8.44 -22.57
N VAL A 106 26.73 -8.02 -22.51
CA VAL A 106 27.36 -7.29 -23.63
C VAL A 106 27.49 -8.21 -24.86
N GLY A 107 27.83 -9.48 -24.66
CA GLY A 107 27.86 -10.50 -25.70
C GLY A 107 26.50 -10.71 -26.37
N LEU A 108 25.42 -10.74 -25.58
CA LEU A 108 24.04 -10.80 -26.06
C LEU A 108 23.73 -9.61 -26.97
N TYR A 109 24.03 -8.39 -26.50
CA TYR A 109 23.76 -7.21 -27.31
C TYR A 109 24.64 -7.15 -28.56
N ARG A 110 25.90 -7.59 -28.48
CA ARG A 110 26.82 -7.63 -29.63
C ARG A 110 26.43 -8.67 -30.67
N LYS A 111 25.98 -9.86 -30.23
CA LYS A 111 25.70 -10.98 -31.13
C LYS A 111 24.45 -10.71 -31.98
N TRP A 112 23.39 -10.19 -31.36
CA TRP A 112 22.10 -10.01 -32.04
C TRP A 112 21.73 -8.57 -32.36
N GLU A 113 22.52 -7.60 -31.88
CA GLU A 113 22.31 -6.15 -32.09
C GLU A 113 20.83 -5.71 -32.05
N PRO A 114 20.13 -5.97 -30.93
CA PRO A 114 18.71 -5.71 -30.85
C PRO A 114 18.41 -4.22 -31.05
N ARG A 115 17.28 -3.86 -31.67
CA ARG A 115 16.92 -2.44 -31.88
C ARG A 115 16.77 -1.67 -30.56
N ALA A 116 16.27 -2.33 -29.52
CA ALA A 116 16.25 -1.82 -28.17
C ALA A 116 16.67 -2.90 -27.17
N ALA A 117 17.24 -2.49 -26.05
CA ALA A 117 17.60 -3.35 -24.95
C ALA A 117 17.22 -2.73 -23.61
N ILE A 118 16.76 -3.56 -22.67
CA ILE A 118 16.47 -3.15 -21.29
C ILE A 118 17.25 -4.06 -20.37
N MET A 119 18.05 -3.45 -19.49
CA MET A 119 18.81 -4.14 -18.46
C MET A 119 18.32 -3.71 -17.08
N GLU A 120 17.92 -4.68 -16.27
CA GLU A 120 17.57 -4.48 -14.87
C GLU A 120 18.77 -4.82 -13.97
N GLN A 121 19.02 -3.98 -12.95
CA GLN A 121 20.01 -4.19 -11.90
C GLN A 121 19.62 -3.59 -10.55
N VAL A 122 20.27 -4.05 -9.49
CA VAL A 122 20.11 -3.49 -8.14
C VAL A 122 20.81 -2.14 -7.97
N ARG A 123 20.31 -1.32 -7.02
CA ARG A 123 20.90 -0.01 -6.64
C ARG A 123 22.41 -0.04 -6.38
N GLY A 124 22.94 -1.16 -5.91
CA GLY A 124 24.36 -1.29 -5.69
C GLY A 124 25.18 -1.20 -6.99
N PHE A 125 24.65 -1.58 -8.15
CA PHE A 125 25.36 -1.56 -9.43
C PHE A 125 25.98 -0.19 -9.78
N ASP A 126 25.39 0.90 -9.28
CA ASP A 126 25.87 2.27 -9.46
C ASP A 126 26.93 2.73 -8.46
N MET A 127 27.26 1.89 -7.50
CA MET A 127 28.23 2.21 -6.47
C MET A 127 29.56 1.58 -6.78
N LYS A 128 30.64 2.28 -6.42
CA LYS A 128 31.98 1.72 -6.39
C LYS A 128 32.01 0.42 -5.59
N THR A 129 32.74 -0.56 -6.08
CA THR A 129 32.85 -1.89 -5.46
C THR A 129 33.86 -1.94 -4.33
N SER A 130 34.70 -0.92 -4.19
CA SER A 130 35.51 -0.65 -3.02
C SER A 130 35.87 0.84 -2.95
N GLN A 131 36.59 1.25 -1.91
CA GLN A 131 37.10 2.63 -1.83
C GLN A 131 38.23 2.90 -2.83
N SER A 132 38.99 1.86 -3.21
CA SER A 132 40.11 1.97 -4.16
C SER A 132 39.63 2.01 -5.62
N ASP A 133 38.41 1.50 -5.90
CA ASP A 133 37.83 1.52 -7.23
C ASP A 133 37.50 2.94 -7.71
N GLN A 134 37.96 3.28 -8.92
CA GLN A 134 37.69 4.58 -9.53
C GLN A 134 36.28 4.65 -10.14
N GLU A 135 35.77 3.50 -10.63
CA GLU A 135 34.52 3.39 -11.39
C GLU A 135 33.53 2.48 -10.67
N SER A 136 32.23 2.71 -10.90
CA SER A 136 31.18 1.76 -10.53
C SER A 136 31.06 0.63 -11.57
N PRO A 137 30.47 -0.52 -11.21
CA PRO A 137 30.09 -1.55 -12.18
C PRO A 137 29.27 -1.00 -13.35
N ALA A 138 28.32 -0.09 -13.08
CA ALA A 138 27.55 0.58 -14.13
C ALA A 138 28.44 1.36 -15.10
N THR A 139 29.37 2.17 -14.58
CA THR A 139 30.34 2.91 -15.41
C THR A 139 31.20 1.97 -16.25
N LYS A 140 31.67 0.87 -15.65
CA LYS A 140 32.45 -0.15 -16.34
C LYS A 140 31.65 -0.84 -17.46
N PHE A 141 30.39 -1.17 -17.20
CA PHE A 141 29.48 -1.75 -18.19
C PHE A 141 29.25 -0.80 -19.38
N LEU A 142 28.97 0.48 -19.11
CA LEU A 142 28.80 1.49 -20.16
C LEU A 142 30.06 1.69 -21.00
N ARG A 143 31.24 1.65 -20.36
CA ARG A 143 32.52 1.69 -21.08
C ARG A 143 32.72 0.47 -21.98
N LEU A 144 32.36 -0.73 -21.50
CA LEU A 144 32.42 -1.96 -22.31
C LEU A 144 31.47 -1.90 -23.52
N MET A 145 30.27 -1.36 -23.33
CA MET A 145 29.30 -1.11 -24.41
C MET A 145 29.83 -0.09 -25.42
N ALA A 146 30.41 1.02 -24.95
CA ALA A 146 30.98 2.06 -25.81
C ALA A 146 32.22 1.59 -26.58
N ALA A 147 32.95 0.60 -26.06
CA ALA A 147 34.11 0.01 -26.72
C ALA A 147 33.75 -1.01 -27.81
N GLN A 148 32.49 -1.44 -27.92
CA GLN A 148 32.06 -2.34 -29.00
C GLN A 148 31.85 -1.58 -30.31
N THR A 149 32.08 -2.25 -31.43
CA THR A 149 31.65 -1.80 -32.75
C THR A 149 30.27 -2.37 -33.06
N TRP A 150 29.36 -1.52 -33.54
CA TRP A 150 27.96 -1.85 -33.78
C TRP A 150 27.62 -1.60 -35.25
N LYS A 151 26.90 -2.50 -35.92
CA LYS A 151 26.51 -2.28 -37.33
C LYS A 151 25.58 -1.09 -37.50
N HIS A 152 24.77 -0.81 -36.48
CA HIS A 152 23.85 0.34 -36.44
C HIS A 152 24.47 1.64 -35.89
N GLY A 153 25.78 1.67 -35.65
CA GLY A 153 26.51 2.87 -35.20
C GLY A 153 26.54 3.09 -33.68
N GLY A 154 25.69 2.42 -32.90
CA GLY A 154 25.75 2.40 -31.44
C GLY A 154 24.40 2.57 -30.76
N TYR A 155 24.43 2.67 -29.43
CA TYR A 155 23.23 2.84 -28.62
C TYR A 155 23.23 4.16 -27.86
N TRP A 156 22.05 4.75 -27.76
CA TRP A 156 21.72 5.76 -26.76
C TRP A 156 21.36 5.07 -25.45
N VAL A 157 21.93 5.54 -24.34
CA VAL A 157 21.69 4.93 -23.03
C VAL A 157 20.96 5.91 -22.12
N ALA A 158 19.77 5.50 -21.68
CA ALA A 158 18.99 6.16 -20.64
C ALA A 158 19.01 5.31 -19.38
N LYS A 159 19.48 5.87 -18.27
CA LYS A 159 19.49 5.20 -16.98
C LYS A 159 18.38 5.74 -16.10
N LEU A 160 17.51 4.86 -15.64
CA LEU A 160 16.35 5.19 -14.82
C LEU A 160 16.49 4.52 -13.44
N CYS A 161 16.40 5.32 -12.37
CA CYS A 161 16.33 4.81 -11.01
C CYS A 161 14.84 4.73 -10.64
N LEU A 162 14.32 3.52 -10.55
CA LEU A 162 12.90 3.26 -10.41
C LEU A 162 12.61 2.59 -9.06
N ASP A 163 11.79 3.22 -8.21
CA ASP A 163 11.37 2.61 -6.95
C ASP A 163 10.10 1.79 -7.16
N ALA A 164 10.19 0.47 -7.03
CA ALA A 164 9.05 -0.41 -7.21
C ALA A 164 7.84 0.00 -6.35
N SER A 165 8.05 0.65 -5.19
CA SER A 165 6.99 1.15 -4.32
C SER A 165 6.16 2.30 -4.92
N ASP A 166 6.68 3.00 -5.94
CA ASP A 166 5.93 4.00 -6.69
C ASP A 166 4.85 3.39 -7.60
N TRP A 167 5.04 2.14 -8.02
CA TRP A 167 4.12 1.42 -8.92
C TRP A 167 3.43 0.21 -8.28
N ILE A 168 4.04 -0.38 -7.24
CA ILE A 168 3.58 -1.61 -6.60
C ILE A 168 3.76 -1.46 -5.08
N LYS A 169 2.67 -1.25 -4.34
CA LYS A 169 2.71 -1.36 -2.88
C LYS A 169 2.66 -2.84 -2.47
N ILE A 170 3.82 -3.47 -2.34
CA ILE A 170 3.93 -4.79 -1.70
C ILE A 170 4.16 -4.58 -0.20
N SER A 171 3.12 -4.69 0.61
CA SER A 171 3.24 -4.80 2.07
C SER A 171 3.04 -6.27 2.48
N LEU A 172 4.10 -6.94 2.93
CA LEU A 172 3.99 -8.22 3.64
C LEU A 172 4.67 -8.11 5.00
N ALA A 173 3.94 -8.51 6.04
CA ALA A 173 4.53 -8.89 7.31
C ALA A 173 5.23 -10.24 7.12
N ALA A 174 6.44 -10.37 7.66
CA ALA A 174 7.24 -11.57 7.55
C ALA A 174 6.55 -12.73 8.31
N ALA A 175 6.09 -13.75 7.58
CA ALA A 175 5.67 -15.01 8.17
C ALA A 175 6.93 -15.88 8.37
N ALA A 176 7.32 -16.09 9.62
CA ALA A 176 8.41 -17.00 9.97
C ALA A 176 7.91 -18.45 9.87
N ALA A 177 8.27 -19.15 8.79
CA ALA A 177 8.18 -20.61 8.75
C ALA A 177 9.18 -21.20 7.75
N ALA A 178 10.24 -21.83 8.28
CA ALA A 178 10.95 -23.02 7.77
C ALA A 178 12.47 -22.92 7.95
N ALA A 179 12.99 -23.52 9.03
CA ALA A 179 14.23 -24.32 9.04
C ALA A 179 14.63 -24.67 10.48
N VAL A 180 14.27 -25.87 10.97
CA VAL A 180 15.06 -26.54 12.02
C VAL A 180 15.03 -28.06 11.76
N LEU A 181 16.06 -28.56 11.12
CA LEU A 181 16.51 -29.95 11.23
C LEU A 181 18.03 -29.95 11.33
N ALA A 182 18.56 -30.04 12.55
CA ALA A 182 19.69 -30.88 12.98
C ALA A 182 20.34 -30.36 14.30
N PRO A 183 20.81 -31.24 15.20
CA PRO A 183 21.24 -30.92 16.58
C PRO A 183 22.77 -30.90 16.76
N CYS A 184 23.26 -30.21 17.81
CA CYS A 184 24.52 -30.45 18.56
C CYS A 184 24.58 -29.43 19.74
N MET A 185 24.46 -29.86 21.02
CA MET A 185 25.50 -30.32 21.97
C MET A 185 26.34 -29.21 22.64
N ALA A 186 26.16 -29.10 23.97
CA ALA A 186 27.09 -28.63 25.03
C ALA A 186 27.51 -27.13 25.04
N ALA A 187 27.79 -26.42 26.14
CA ALA A 187 27.88 -26.68 27.58
C ALA A 187 27.79 -25.33 28.35
N ASP A 188 27.46 -25.41 29.64
CA ASP A 188 28.00 -24.68 30.80
C ASP A 188 27.94 -23.14 30.96
N ASP A 189 27.25 -22.78 32.05
CA ASP A 189 27.66 -21.94 33.20
C ASP A 189 27.44 -20.42 33.27
N ASP A 190 27.30 -20.05 34.55
CA ASP A 190 27.34 -18.76 35.24
C ASP A 190 26.03 -17.99 35.46
N GLY A 191 25.59 -18.11 36.72
CA GLY A 191 24.47 -17.42 37.32
C GLY A 191 24.76 -15.98 37.72
N LEU A 192 23.69 -15.22 37.89
CA LEU A 192 23.67 -13.95 38.60
C LEU A 192 22.37 -13.87 39.42
N SER A 193 22.52 -13.64 40.73
CA SER A 193 21.43 -13.35 41.64
C SER A 193 20.94 -11.91 41.45
N LEU A 194 19.62 -11.74 41.33
CA LEU A 194 18.93 -10.46 41.27
C LEU A 194 17.95 -10.38 42.44
N SER A 195 18.49 -10.10 43.62
CA SER A 195 17.75 -9.49 44.72
C SER A 195 17.94 -7.98 44.56
N ASP A 196 16.85 -7.27 44.25
CA ASP A 196 16.56 -5.86 44.61
C ASP A 196 15.67 -5.20 43.55
N LEU A 197 14.35 -5.40 43.66
CA LEU A 197 13.35 -4.52 43.05
C LEU A 197 12.14 -4.40 43.97
N ASP A 198 12.16 -3.31 44.74
CA ASP A 198 11.06 -2.79 45.56
C ASP A 198 9.97 -2.19 44.64
N LEU A 199 8.73 -2.63 44.85
CA LEU A 199 7.58 -2.45 43.95
C LEU A 199 6.43 -1.65 44.60
N SER A 200 6.73 -0.85 45.62
CA SER A 200 5.72 -0.23 46.49
C SER A 200 5.34 1.23 46.19
N SER A 201 5.82 1.88 45.12
CA SER A 201 5.68 3.34 44.96
C SER A 201 4.86 3.85 43.76
N ILE A 202 3.98 3.05 43.16
CA ILE A 202 3.16 3.49 42.02
C ILE A 202 1.68 3.16 42.21
N VAL A 203 1.07 3.71 43.26
CA VAL A 203 -0.39 3.94 43.35
C VAL A 203 -0.60 5.11 44.32
N ASP A 204 -0.69 6.35 43.82
CA ASP A 204 -1.33 7.47 44.56
C ASP A 204 -1.38 8.75 43.71
N GLY A 205 -2.27 8.77 42.73
CA GLY A 205 -2.56 10.02 42.03
C GLY A 205 -3.41 9.82 40.82
N LEU A 206 -4.71 9.63 41.01
CA LEU A 206 -5.72 9.77 39.96
C LEU A 206 -7.14 9.75 40.56
N LEU A 207 -7.47 10.74 41.40
CA LEU A 207 -8.84 11.18 41.65
C LEU A 207 -8.78 12.66 42.06
N ASP A 208 -9.21 13.58 41.18
CA ASP A 208 -10.03 14.70 41.64
C ASP A 208 -10.82 15.37 40.50
N GLU A 209 -12.00 15.85 40.87
CA GLU A 209 -13.15 16.22 40.05
C GLU A 209 -13.11 17.67 39.52
N GLY A 210 -14.05 18.01 38.62
CA GLY A 210 -14.32 19.40 38.24
C GLY A 210 -15.52 19.61 37.31
N GLN A 211 -16.70 19.83 37.92
CA GLN A 211 -17.92 20.47 37.37
C GLN A 211 -17.57 21.88 36.85
N GLY A 212 -18.25 22.62 35.95
CA GLY A 212 -19.61 22.68 35.41
C GLY A 212 -19.94 24.20 35.24
N ALA A 213 -20.54 24.66 34.14
CA ALA A 213 -21.30 25.93 34.07
C ALA A 213 -21.97 26.14 32.69
N SER A 214 -23.28 26.40 32.72
CA SER A 214 -24.19 26.79 31.65
C SER A 214 -24.29 28.32 31.53
N HIS A 215 -24.59 28.84 30.33
CA HIS A 215 -25.18 30.18 30.19
C HIS A 215 -26.08 30.28 28.94
N GLU A 216 -27.10 31.13 29.09
CA GLU A 216 -28.40 31.20 28.42
C GLU A 216 -28.44 31.91 27.05
N ASP A 217 -29.58 31.70 26.39
CA ASP A 217 -30.06 32.18 25.08
C ASP A 217 -30.22 33.70 24.94
N GLU A 218 -30.18 34.20 23.69
CA GLU A 218 -30.99 35.35 23.28
C GLU A 218 -31.34 35.30 21.77
N ALA A 219 -32.62 35.53 21.48
CA ALA A 219 -33.27 35.37 20.18
C ALA A 219 -33.35 36.68 19.38
N SER A 220 -33.41 36.61 18.04
CA SER A 220 -33.97 37.67 17.20
C SER A 220 -34.51 37.13 15.86
N GLN A 221 -35.63 37.73 15.43
CA GLN A 221 -36.55 37.35 14.36
C GLN A 221 -36.11 37.79 12.94
N PRO A 222 -36.78 37.30 11.86
CA PRO A 222 -36.24 37.28 10.50
C PRO A 222 -36.80 38.39 9.59
N ASP A 223 -36.04 38.73 8.54
CA ASP A 223 -36.51 39.52 7.40
C ASP A 223 -36.48 38.69 6.11
N ASP A 224 -37.58 38.79 5.36
CA ASP A 224 -37.86 38.17 4.07
C ASP A 224 -37.03 38.76 2.91
N ALA A 225 -36.48 37.92 2.04
CA ALA A 225 -36.36 38.19 0.60
C ALA A 225 -35.96 36.94 -0.20
N ALA A 226 -36.82 36.53 -1.13
CA ALA A 226 -36.56 35.51 -2.15
C ALA A 226 -36.00 36.15 -3.44
N ALA A 227 -34.93 35.58 -4.04
CA ALA A 227 -34.71 35.57 -5.50
C ALA A 227 -33.46 34.76 -5.95
N GLN A 228 -33.73 33.79 -6.84
CA GLN A 228 -33.01 33.37 -8.05
C GLN A 228 -31.48 33.10 -8.05
N LEU A 229 -31.16 31.86 -8.47
CA LEU A 229 -29.83 31.26 -8.61
C LEU A 229 -29.06 31.74 -9.85
N VAL A 230 -27.96 32.46 -9.62
CA VAL A 230 -26.76 32.53 -10.47
C VAL A 230 -25.57 32.42 -9.50
N PRO A 231 -24.52 31.62 -9.77
CA PRO A 231 -23.34 31.62 -8.91
C PRO A 231 -22.77 33.04 -8.86
N ALA A 232 -22.69 33.62 -7.65
CA ALA A 232 -22.15 34.95 -7.44
C ALA A 232 -20.77 35.04 -8.09
N GLN A 233 -20.62 35.91 -9.08
CA GLN A 233 -19.29 36.29 -9.56
C GLN A 233 -18.53 36.90 -8.39
N PRO A 234 -17.25 36.52 -8.18
CA PRO A 234 -16.45 37.14 -7.13
C PRO A 234 -16.40 38.65 -7.35
N SER A 235 -16.58 39.41 -6.27
CA SER A 235 -16.47 40.87 -6.28
C SER A 235 -15.16 41.32 -6.94
N SER A 236 -15.22 42.41 -7.71
CA SER A 236 -14.17 43.00 -8.56
C SER A 236 -12.88 43.49 -7.87
N ASN A 237 -12.52 42.93 -6.71
CA ASN A 237 -11.31 43.26 -5.95
C ASN A 237 -10.23 42.16 -6.04
N LEU A 238 -10.35 41.22 -6.98
CA LEU A 238 -9.27 40.28 -7.30
C LEU A 238 -8.33 40.96 -8.30
N LEU A 239 -7.01 40.77 -8.11
CA LEU A 239 -5.93 41.26 -8.99
C LEU A 239 -6.37 41.15 -10.46
N GLU A 240 -6.27 42.25 -11.22
CA GLU A 240 -6.65 42.25 -12.62
C GLU A 240 -5.79 41.23 -13.38
N ARG A 241 -6.35 40.62 -14.43
CA ARG A 241 -5.69 39.57 -15.22
C ARG A 241 -4.26 39.95 -15.63
N ASP A 242 -4.04 41.23 -15.92
CA ASP A 242 -2.76 41.76 -16.36
C ASP A 242 -1.73 41.88 -15.23
N GLU A 243 -2.16 42.11 -13.98
CA GLU A 243 -1.28 42.09 -12.80
C GLU A 243 -0.80 40.66 -12.48
N LEU A 244 -1.68 39.67 -12.61
CA LEU A 244 -1.33 38.25 -12.45
C LEU A 244 -0.36 37.78 -13.54
N LEU A 245 -0.54 38.23 -14.79
CA LEU A 245 0.37 37.93 -15.89
C LEU A 245 1.74 38.61 -15.69
N GLY A 246 1.78 39.85 -15.19
CA GLY A 246 3.03 40.54 -14.83
C GLY A 246 3.83 39.81 -13.74
N ILE A 247 3.15 39.30 -12.70
CA ILE A 247 3.78 38.48 -11.65
C ILE A 247 4.40 37.20 -12.24
N VAL A 248 3.74 36.56 -13.19
CA VAL A 248 4.24 35.33 -13.83
C VAL A 248 5.43 35.63 -14.75
N ASP A 249 5.38 36.73 -15.51
CA ASP A 249 6.49 37.18 -16.36
C ASP A 249 7.72 37.61 -15.54
N ASP A 250 7.57 38.12 -14.32
CA ASP A 250 8.67 38.43 -13.39
C ASP A 250 9.25 37.19 -12.67
N LEU A 251 8.42 36.15 -12.46
CA LEU A 251 8.80 34.92 -11.78
C LEU A 251 9.67 33.99 -12.64
N LEU A 252 9.57 34.05 -13.96
CA LEU A 252 10.25 33.10 -14.85
C LEU A 252 11.71 33.44 -15.20
N PRO A 253 12.10 34.71 -15.37
CA PRO A 253 13.51 35.09 -15.53
C PRO A 253 14.33 34.83 -14.26
N SER A 254 13.71 34.96 -13.07
CA SER A 254 14.38 34.72 -11.78
C SER A 254 14.46 33.23 -11.38
N VAL A 255 13.74 32.36 -12.10
CA VAL A 255 13.78 30.89 -11.98
C VAL A 255 14.57 30.25 -13.15
N ALA A 256 15.08 31.07 -14.08
CA ALA A 256 15.80 30.60 -15.26
C ALA A 256 17.22 30.08 -14.90
N GLU A 257 17.47 28.85 -15.39
CA GLU A 257 18.71 28.06 -15.36
C GLU A 257 19.16 27.45 -14.02
N GLU A 258 19.50 28.22 -12.98
CA GLU A 258 20.21 27.62 -11.83
C GLU A 258 19.30 26.98 -10.75
N THR A 259 18.08 27.50 -10.55
CA THR A 259 17.19 27.02 -9.48
C THR A 259 16.36 25.79 -9.87
N PHE A 260 16.08 25.62 -11.17
CA PHE A 260 15.31 24.48 -11.67
C PHE A 260 16.12 23.17 -11.63
N GLN A 261 17.44 23.23 -11.85
CA GLN A 261 18.33 22.06 -11.75
C GLN A 261 18.54 21.59 -10.30
N ALA A 262 18.53 22.51 -9.33
CA ALA A 262 18.77 22.20 -7.92
C ALA A 262 17.53 21.62 -7.20
N ALA A 263 16.31 21.99 -7.62
CA ALA A 263 15.07 21.46 -7.04
C ALA A 263 14.77 20.01 -7.49
N VAL A 264 15.25 19.61 -8.67
CA VAL A 264 15.07 18.26 -9.23
C VAL A 264 16.07 17.24 -8.64
N ASN A 265 17.16 17.71 -8.00
CA ASN A 265 18.27 16.86 -7.52
C ASN A 265 18.38 16.73 -5.98
N ARG A 266 17.42 17.24 -5.18
CA ARG A 266 17.44 16.99 -3.73
C ARG A 266 16.83 15.63 -3.42
N ASP A 267 17.71 14.69 -3.09
CA ASP A 267 17.41 13.39 -2.47
C ASP A 267 16.30 13.49 -1.40
N GLN A 268 15.21 12.76 -1.59
CA GLN A 268 14.12 12.58 -0.62
C GLN A 268 14.51 11.71 0.60
N ALA A 269 15.81 11.43 0.80
CA ALA A 269 16.27 10.39 1.72
C ALA A 269 16.05 10.69 3.22
N ASP A 270 15.89 11.96 3.63
CA ASP A 270 15.86 12.34 5.07
C ASP A 270 14.56 12.98 5.56
N SER A 271 13.45 12.82 4.83
CA SER A 271 12.22 13.56 5.11
C SER A 271 11.02 12.68 5.49
N PHE A 272 11.17 11.86 6.54
CA PHE A 272 10.02 11.18 7.16
C PHE A 272 9.83 11.58 8.63
N GLY A 273 8.70 12.26 8.85
CA GLY A 273 8.17 12.69 10.13
C GLY A 273 7.06 13.72 9.87
N PRO A 274 6.11 13.93 10.79
CA PRO A 274 5.07 14.96 10.64
C PRO A 274 5.66 16.31 10.22
N ARG A 275 6.87 16.65 10.68
CA ARG A 275 7.61 17.85 10.28
C ARG A 275 7.86 18.00 8.77
N ALA A 276 8.15 16.93 8.02
CA ALA A 276 8.45 17.01 6.59
C ALA A 276 7.20 17.09 5.72
N ALA A 277 6.13 16.37 6.09
CA ALA A 277 4.84 16.44 5.41
C ALA A 277 4.16 17.83 5.56
N LEU A 278 4.47 18.55 6.65
CA LEU A 278 3.84 19.83 6.98
C LEU A 278 4.61 21.04 6.39
N SER A 279 5.93 20.92 6.19
CA SER A 279 6.71 21.90 5.39
C SER A 279 6.45 21.81 3.88
N GLN A 280 5.71 20.78 3.45
CA GLN A 280 5.27 20.53 2.07
C GLN A 280 3.80 20.89 1.84
N LEU A 281 3.16 21.64 2.75
CA LEU A 281 1.81 22.16 2.47
C LEU A 281 1.90 23.15 1.30
N GLY A 282 1.55 22.59 0.16
CA GLY A 282 1.64 23.15 -1.15
C GLY A 282 3.02 23.02 -1.80
N SER A 283 3.02 22.90 -3.13
CA SER A 283 4.24 22.86 -3.94
C SER A 283 5.10 24.11 -3.68
N SER A 284 6.41 24.04 -3.96
CA SER A 284 7.31 25.22 -3.87
C SER A 284 6.73 26.43 -4.61
N PHE A 285 6.01 26.15 -5.71
CA PHE A 285 5.20 27.11 -6.44
C PHE A 285 4.08 27.74 -5.59
N GLN A 286 3.22 26.95 -4.93
CA GLN A 286 2.16 27.46 -4.05
C GLN A 286 2.72 28.28 -2.88
N GLN A 287 3.88 27.90 -2.33
CA GLN A 287 4.56 28.67 -1.28
C GLN A 287 5.08 30.03 -1.77
N LEU A 288 5.64 30.07 -2.97
CA LEU A 288 6.13 31.30 -3.60
C LEU A 288 4.97 32.26 -3.93
N MET A 289 3.88 31.70 -4.41
CA MET A 289 2.66 32.44 -4.75
C MET A 289 1.99 33.02 -3.51
N PHE A 290 1.94 32.24 -2.43
CA PHE A 290 1.47 32.72 -1.14
C PHE A 290 2.30 33.90 -0.63
N LYS A 291 3.64 33.80 -0.70
CA LYS A 291 4.53 34.90 -0.31
C LYS A 291 4.23 36.18 -1.08
N ARG A 292 3.97 36.10 -2.39
CA ARG A 292 3.64 37.26 -3.23
C ARG A 292 2.23 37.79 -2.98
N TYR A 293 1.24 36.92 -2.73
CA TYR A 293 -0.09 37.35 -2.30
C TYR A 293 -0.04 38.11 -0.96
N CYS A 294 0.72 37.60 0.02
CA CYS A 294 0.89 38.29 1.29
C CYS A 294 1.63 39.63 1.15
N ALA A 295 2.57 39.74 0.20
CA ALA A 295 3.26 40.99 -0.10
C ALA A 295 2.30 42.03 -0.70
N THR A 296 1.45 41.64 -1.65
CA THR A 296 0.48 42.53 -2.31
C THR A 296 -0.72 42.89 -1.41
N ALA A 297 -1.19 41.95 -0.59
CA ALA A 297 -2.23 42.22 0.40
C ALA A 297 -1.78 43.26 1.47
N GLY A 298 -0.47 43.36 1.71
CA GLY A 298 0.15 44.36 2.58
C GLY A 298 -0.05 45.81 2.12
N ASP A 299 -0.28 46.02 0.81
CA ASP A 299 -0.41 47.36 0.21
C ASP A 299 -1.88 47.81 0.02
N SER A 300 -2.86 46.90 0.10
CA SER A 300 -4.29 47.20 -0.13
C SER A 300 -4.98 47.96 1.03
N THR A 301 -5.79 48.99 0.80
CA THR A 301 -6.44 49.84 1.85
C THR A 301 -7.42 49.13 2.82
N GLU A 302 -7.35 47.81 2.96
CA GLU A 302 -8.17 47.00 3.84
C GLU A 302 -7.98 47.30 5.34
N ARG A 303 -9.01 46.92 6.13
CA ARG A 303 -9.07 47.14 7.58
C ARG A 303 -7.83 46.55 8.29
N PRO A 304 -7.13 47.32 9.16
CA PRO A 304 -5.90 46.90 9.84
C PRO A 304 -5.99 45.54 10.56
N ALA A 305 -7.17 45.18 11.08
CA ALA A 305 -7.41 43.93 11.77
C ALA A 305 -7.28 42.69 10.87
N VAL A 306 -7.73 42.76 9.60
CA VAL A 306 -7.64 41.65 8.64
C VAL A 306 -6.19 41.44 8.22
N ARG A 307 -5.47 42.53 7.92
CA ARG A 307 -4.03 42.50 7.62
C ARG A 307 -3.23 41.87 8.77
N LYS A 308 -3.49 42.28 10.02
CA LYS A 308 -2.85 41.69 11.20
C LYS A 308 -3.15 40.19 11.32
N ALA A 309 -4.40 39.77 11.03
CA ALA A 309 -4.79 38.36 11.03
C ALA A 309 -4.12 37.54 9.93
N VAL A 310 -4.07 38.06 8.70
CA VAL A 310 -3.39 37.41 7.56
C VAL A 310 -1.89 37.28 7.86
N ALA A 311 -1.25 38.32 8.37
CA ALA A 311 0.16 38.28 8.76
C ALA A 311 0.43 37.26 9.88
N ALA A 312 -0.44 37.23 10.91
CA ALA A 312 -0.32 36.28 12.02
C ALA A 312 -0.47 34.81 11.55
N VAL A 313 -1.47 34.54 10.71
CA VAL A 313 -1.71 33.21 10.10
C VAL A 313 -0.52 32.80 9.23
N THR A 314 -0.07 33.70 8.35
CA THR A 314 1.07 33.47 7.44
C THR A 314 2.35 33.14 8.20
N ALA A 315 2.72 33.96 9.17
CA ALA A 315 3.94 33.80 9.95
C ALA A 315 3.93 32.48 10.77
N ASN A 316 2.77 32.11 11.31
CA ASN A 316 2.67 30.94 12.19
C ASN A 316 2.43 29.63 11.46
N LEU A 317 1.68 29.60 10.36
CA LEU A 317 1.36 28.35 9.67
C LEU A 317 2.26 28.08 8.47
N VAL A 318 2.57 29.11 7.68
CA VAL A 318 3.29 28.92 6.42
C VAL A 318 4.79 29.09 6.60
N SER A 319 5.22 30.16 7.28
CA SER A 319 6.65 30.43 7.46
C SER A 319 7.32 29.54 8.50
N SER A 320 6.57 29.07 9.51
CA SER A 320 7.16 28.32 10.64
C SER A 320 7.26 26.81 10.40
N GLY A 321 6.50 26.27 9.42
CA GLY A 321 6.36 24.83 9.19
C GLY A 321 5.76 24.05 10.38
N ARG A 322 5.26 24.73 11.42
CA ARG A 322 4.63 24.11 12.59
C ARG A 322 3.14 24.39 12.59
N HIS A 323 2.32 23.34 12.61
CA HIS A 323 0.90 23.48 12.91
C HIS A 323 0.76 23.94 14.36
N ARG A 324 0.24 25.15 14.54
CA ARG A 324 -0.22 25.67 15.83
C ARG A 324 -1.74 25.62 15.80
N SER A 325 -2.35 25.21 16.92
CA SER A 325 -3.81 25.30 17.04
C SER A 325 -4.24 26.76 16.94
N THR A 326 -5.49 27.01 16.55
CA THR A 326 -6.04 28.37 16.49
C THR A 326 -5.97 29.08 17.84
N ALA A 327 -6.07 28.34 18.95
CA ALA A 327 -5.86 28.84 20.31
C ALA A 327 -4.43 29.34 20.53
N VAL A 328 -3.42 28.59 20.09
CA VAL A 328 -2.01 29.04 20.21
C VAL A 328 -1.74 30.26 19.35
N ILE A 329 -2.36 30.37 18.15
CA ILE A 329 -2.20 31.55 17.30
C ILE A 329 -2.91 32.77 17.94
N GLU A 330 -4.08 32.57 18.55
CA GLU A 330 -4.80 33.59 19.30
C GLU A 330 -3.96 34.15 20.44
N ASP A 331 -3.41 33.28 21.30
CA ASP A 331 -2.56 33.68 22.44
C ASP A 331 -1.36 34.52 22.01
N ILE A 332 -0.73 34.16 20.89
CA ILE A 332 0.48 34.83 20.38
C ILE A 332 0.15 36.14 19.67
N SER A 333 -0.94 36.18 18.92
CA SER A 333 -1.25 37.33 18.05
C SER A 333 -2.19 38.36 18.71
N GLY A 334 -2.87 37.98 19.79
CA GLY A 334 -3.94 38.74 20.41
C GLY A 334 -5.17 38.90 19.52
N ILE A 335 -5.35 38.02 18.53
CA ILE A 335 -6.46 38.06 17.58
C ILE A 335 -7.47 36.99 17.96
N SER A 336 -8.73 37.40 18.15
CA SER A 336 -9.81 36.49 18.53
C SER A 336 -9.87 35.24 17.63
N ARG A 337 -10.14 34.08 18.22
CA ARG A 337 -10.30 32.79 17.52
C ARG A 337 -11.22 32.85 16.32
N ARG A 338 -12.37 33.54 16.46
CA ARG A 338 -13.38 33.70 15.40
C ARG A 338 -12.81 34.42 14.18
N THR A 339 -12.06 35.50 14.41
CA THR A 339 -11.41 36.25 13.34
C THR A 339 -10.33 35.41 12.67
N LEU A 340 -9.50 34.70 13.43
CA LEU A 340 -8.48 33.79 12.90
C LEU A 340 -9.08 32.68 12.04
N GLN A 341 -10.15 32.02 12.50
CA GLN A 341 -10.81 30.94 11.75
C GLN A 341 -11.43 31.45 10.44
N ARG A 342 -12.05 32.64 10.46
CA ARG A 342 -12.58 33.28 9.25
C ARG A 342 -11.45 33.61 8.27
N THR A 343 -10.36 34.22 8.75
CA THR A 343 -9.20 34.54 7.92
C THR A 343 -8.53 33.29 7.36
N LEU A 344 -8.41 32.22 8.13
CA LEU A 344 -7.90 30.93 7.66
C LEU A 344 -8.73 30.36 6.51
N SER A 345 -10.06 30.42 6.63
CA SER A 345 -10.97 29.93 5.61
C SER A 345 -10.89 30.76 4.33
N GLN A 346 -10.86 32.08 4.46
CA GLN A 346 -10.67 33.01 3.34
C GLN A 346 -9.32 32.76 2.64
N LEU A 347 -8.25 32.59 3.41
CA LEU A 347 -6.92 32.36 2.89
C LEU A 347 -6.80 31.02 2.17
N ALA A 348 -7.40 29.96 2.73
CA ALA A 348 -7.48 28.66 2.08
C ALA A 348 -8.24 28.74 0.76
N ALA A 349 -9.35 29.47 0.70
CA ALA A 349 -10.11 29.69 -0.52
C ALA A 349 -9.28 30.48 -1.56
N VAL A 350 -8.61 31.56 -1.17
CA VAL A 350 -7.74 32.33 -2.06
C VAL A 350 -6.59 31.48 -2.58
N LEU A 351 -5.93 30.68 -1.74
CA LEU A 351 -4.86 29.78 -2.14
C LEU A 351 -5.32 28.74 -3.16
N LEU A 352 -6.50 28.16 -2.92
CA LEU A 352 -7.10 27.18 -3.80
C LEU A 352 -7.46 27.78 -5.16
N HIS A 353 -8.20 28.89 -5.17
CA HIS A 353 -8.65 29.54 -6.41
C HIS A 353 -7.48 30.19 -7.15
N GLY A 354 -6.66 30.97 -6.46
CA GLY A 354 -5.46 31.59 -7.00
C GLY A 354 -4.51 30.54 -7.59
N GLY A 355 -4.30 29.42 -6.90
CA GLY A 355 -3.53 28.28 -7.42
C GLY A 355 -4.04 27.79 -8.78
N CYS A 356 -5.37 27.60 -8.93
CA CYS A 356 -5.96 27.19 -10.21
C CYS A 356 -5.77 28.23 -11.32
N TRP A 357 -5.94 29.52 -11.01
CA TRP A 357 -5.73 30.61 -11.96
C TRP A 357 -4.30 30.69 -12.47
N LEU A 358 -3.34 30.49 -11.59
CA LEU A 358 -1.92 30.52 -11.93
C LEU A 358 -1.51 29.35 -12.82
N VAL A 359 -2.09 28.17 -12.58
CA VAL A 359 -1.95 27.05 -13.53
C VAL A 359 -2.53 27.44 -14.88
N GLY A 360 -3.68 28.09 -14.93
CA GLY A 360 -4.25 28.62 -16.17
C GLY A 360 -3.30 29.60 -16.89
N ALA A 361 -2.71 30.55 -16.17
CA ALA A 361 -1.74 31.49 -16.71
C ALA A 361 -0.47 30.78 -17.24
N MET A 362 0.04 29.81 -16.49
CA MET A 362 1.18 28.98 -16.91
C MET A 362 0.86 28.20 -18.19
N LEU A 363 -0.34 27.63 -18.32
CA LEU A 363 -0.78 26.96 -19.54
C LEU A 363 -0.85 27.94 -20.73
N GLU A 364 -1.37 29.16 -20.51
CA GLU A 364 -1.39 30.22 -21.53
C GLU A 364 0.03 30.58 -22.01
N MET A 365 1.03 30.55 -21.11
CA MET A 365 2.43 30.74 -21.51
C MET A 365 2.98 29.60 -22.35
N CYS A 366 2.68 28.35 -22.01
CA CYS A 366 3.05 27.20 -22.84
C CYS A 366 2.48 27.37 -24.26
N SER A 367 1.22 27.79 -24.37
CA SER A 367 0.58 28.21 -25.62
C SER A 367 1.41 29.23 -26.41
N LYS A 368 1.87 30.30 -25.76
CA LYS A 368 2.71 31.34 -26.39
C LYS A 368 4.06 30.77 -26.86
N TRP A 369 4.65 29.81 -26.13
CA TRP A 369 5.87 29.13 -26.58
C TRP A 369 5.65 28.26 -27.83
N PHE A 370 4.49 27.62 -27.93
CA PHE A 370 4.11 26.85 -29.12
C PHE A 370 3.90 27.75 -30.33
N GLN A 371 3.19 28.88 -30.15
CA GLN A 371 2.98 29.86 -31.22
C GLN A 371 4.28 30.48 -31.73
N ARG A 372 5.25 30.72 -30.83
CA ARG A 372 6.59 31.22 -31.17
C ARG A 372 7.53 30.15 -31.72
N GLN A 373 7.07 28.91 -31.88
CA GLN A 373 7.87 27.76 -32.32
C GLN A 373 9.16 27.57 -31.48
N ARG A 374 9.10 27.87 -30.18
CA ARG A 374 10.20 27.59 -29.25
C ARG A 374 10.10 26.16 -28.72
N MET A 375 8.88 25.74 -28.43
CA MET A 375 8.56 24.42 -27.92
C MET A 375 7.53 23.78 -28.85
N ALA A 376 7.53 22.45 -28.96
CA ALA A 376 6.46 21.69 -29.58
C ALA A 376 5.74 20.85 -28.51
N PRO A 377 4.39 20.85 -28.46
CA PRO A 377 3.65 20.01 -27.52
C PRO A 377 3.76 18.53 -27.92
N VAL A 378 4.05 17.65 -26.96
CA VAL A 378 4.20 16.20 -27.22
C VAL A 378 3.05 15.43 -26.59
N MET A 379 2.86 15.57 -25.27
CA MET A 379 1.82 14.84 -24.53
C MET A 379 1.39 15.60 -23.28
N ALA A 380 0.10 15.57 -22.95
CA ALA A 380 -0.41 15.98 -21.66
C ALA A 380 -0.88 14.75 -20.87
N VAL A 381 -0.56 14.71 -19.58
CA VAL A 381 -0.92 13.62 -18.65
C VAL A 381 -1.70 14.21 -17.49
N SER A 382 -2.95 13.80 -17.30
CA SER A 382 -3.74 14.13 -16.13
C SER A 382 -3.85 12.92 -15.21
N LYS A 383 -3.16 12.98 -14.07
CA LYS A 383 -3.18 11.93 -13.06
C LYS A 383 -4.15 12.29 -11.94
N PHE A 384 -5.19 11.49 -11.78
CA PHE A 384 -6.17 11.61 -10.72
C PHE A 384 -5.99 10.48 -9.70
N ARG A 385 -6.11 10.80 -8.42
CA ARG A 385 -6.41 9.85 -7.36
C ARG A 385 -7.59 10.41 -6.59
N TYR A 386 -8.66 9.66 -6.46
CA TYR A 386 -9.78 10.15 -5.66
C TYR A 386 -10.44 9.01 -4.90
N ASP A 387 -10.92 9.38 -3.72
CA ASP A 387 -11.53 8.47 -2.76
C ASP A 387 -12.55 9.24 -1.93
N GLU A 388 -13.60 8.56 -1.52
CA GLU A 388 -14.60 9.09 -0.61
C GLU A 388 -14.27 8.73 0.83
N THR A 389 -14.44 9.67 1.75
CA THR A 389 -14.36 9.36 3.18
C THR A 389 -15.67 9.75 3.84
N PRO A 390 -16.37 8.82 4.50
CA PRO A 390 -17.56 9.16 5.26
C PRO A 390 -17.15 10.03 6.46
N LEU A 391 -17.74 11.21 6.57
CA LEU A 391 -17.58 12.12 7.68
C LEU A 391 -18.93 12.42 8.29
N ARG A 392 -18.97 12.44 9.62
CA ARG A 392 -20.17 12.82 10.38
C ARG A 392 -20.18 14.34 10.49
N MET A 393 -21.08 14.99 9.75
CA MET A 393 -21.23 16.46 9.73
C MET A 393 -22.57 16.86 10.32
N ARG A 394 -22.64 18.06 10.90
CA ARG A 394 -23.91 18.61 11.40
C ARG A 394 -24.75 19.07 10.20
N LEU A 395 -26.06 18.81 10.23
CA LEU A 395 -26.96 19.23 9.16
C LEU A 395 -26.93 20.75 8.91
N SER A 396 -26.77 21.55 9.97
CA SER A 396 -26.64 23.01 9.87
C SER A 396 -25.42 23.43 9.06
N GLU A 397 -24.28 22.76 9.26
CA GLU A 397 -23.05 23.04 8.51
C GLU A 397 -23.24 22.67 7.03
N LEU A 398 -23.90 21.55 6.73
CA LEU A 398 -24.16 21.12 5.36
C LEU A 398 -25.04 22.09 4.57
N GLN A 399 -26.02 22.71 5.22
CA GLN A 399 -26.88 23.71 4.60
C GLN A 399 -26.12 24.99 4.22
N GLU A 400 -25.08 25.37 4.98
CA GLU A 400 -24.20 26.49 4.62
C GLU A 400 -23.33 26.17 3.40
N PHE A 401 -22.87 24.92 3.26
CA PHE A 401 -21.95 24.53 2.18
C PHE A 401 -22.64 24.11 0.88
N ILE A 402 -23.89 23.67 0.91
CA ILE A 402 -24.61 23.13 -0.25
C ILE A 402 -25.90 23.95 -0.49
N PRO A 403 -25.84 25.00 -1.32
CA PRO A 403 -27.01 25.79 -1.67
C PRO A 403 -28.11 24.90 -2.28
N GLY A 404 -29.32 24.95 -1.73
CA GLY A 404 -30.45 24.13 -2.18
C GLY A 404 -30.53 22.73 -1.54
N PHE A 405 -29.69 22.42 -0.55
CA PHE A 405 -29.88 21.22 0.27
C PHE A 405 -31.27 21.30 0.92
N PRO A 406 -32.15 20.28 0.73
CA PRO A 406 -33.52 20.38 1.20
C PRO A 406 -33.51 20.64 2.70
N GLN A 407 -34.03 21.80 3.10
CA GLN A 407 -34.51 21.98 4.45
C GLN A 407 -35.62 20.95 4.57
N GLN A 408 -35.35 19.80 5.20
CA GLN A 408 -36.40 18.85 5.53
C GLN A 408 -37.35 19.60 6.44
N GLY A 409 -38.38 20.17 5.83
CA GLY A 409 -39.45 20.90 6.47
C GLY A 409 -40.28 19.89 7.24
N GLN A 410 -39.80 19.53 8.41
CA GLN A 410 -40.58 19.00 9.52
C GLN A 410 -39.73 19.20 10.76
N SER A 411 -40.25 20.07 11.61
CA SER A 411 -39.82 20.32 12.98
C SER A 411 -39.61 19.01 13.74
N MET A 412 -38.42 18.42 13.62
CA MET A 412 -37.88 17.53 14.65
C MET A 412 -37.47 18.42 15.82
N SER A 413 -38.46 18.88 16.58
CA SER A 413 -38.34 19.71 17.78
C SER A 413 -37.75 18.94 18.97
N GLY A 414 -36.86 17.98 18.71
CA GLY A 414 -36.02 17.34 19.71
C GLY A 414 -34.62 17.94 19.61
N SER A 415 -34.11 18.50 20.72
CA SER A 415 -32.86 19.25 20.86
C SER A 415 -31.55 18.49 20.53
N GLY A 416 -31.61 17.39 19.77
CA GLY A 416 -30.44 16.69 19.27
C GLY A 416 -30.08 17.20 17.88
N ALA A 417 -28.96 17.91 17.74
CA ALA A 417 -28.39 18.24 16.44
C ALA A 417 -28.28 16.96 15.58
N ALA A 418 -29.18 16.79 14.62
CA ALA A 418 -29.18 15.61 13.77
C ALA A 418 -27.91 15.66 12.91
N TYR A 419 -27.05 14.65 13.09
CA TYR A 419 -25.86 14.46 12.28
C TYR A 419 -26.24 13.64 11.06
N LYS A 420 -25.84 14.08 9.87
CA LYS A 420 -25.94 13.27 8.65
C LYS A 420 -24.53 12.83 8.28
N TYR A 421 -24.40 11.56 7.90
CA TYR A 421 -23.18 11.08 7.28
C TYR A 421 -23.10 11.65 5.88
N VAL A 422 -22.08 12.45 5.61
CA VAL A 422 -21.77 12.98 4.28
C VAL A 422 -20.43 12.42 3.85
N LYS A 423 -20.36 11.96 2.61
CA LYS A 423 -19.13 11.46 2.05
C LYS A 423 -18.37 12.65 1.48
N ILE A 424 -17.14 12.85 1.93
CA ILE A 424 -16.26 13.88 1.36
C ILE A 424 -15.41 13.21 0.29
N LEU A 425 -15.55 13.65 -0.96
CA LEU A 425 -14.67 13.25 -2.05
C LEU A 425 -13.39 14.07 -1.98
N ARG A 426 -12.27 13.37 -1.79
CA ARG A 426 -10.94 13.95 -1.91
C ARG A 426 -10.40 13.63 -3.30
N ILE A 427 -9.92 14.65 -4.00
CA ILE A 427 -9.30 14.52 -5.33
C ILE A 427 -7.86 15.01 -5.22
N ASP A 428 -6.90 14.12 -5.41
CA ASP A 428 -5.51 14.48 -5.65
C ASP A 428 -5.29 14.48 -7.18
N TRP A 429 -4.99 15.64 -7.76
CA TRP A 429 -4.81 15.79 -9.21
C TRP A 429 -3.44 16.37 -9.53
N THR A 430 -2.68 15.67 -10.37
CA THR A 430 -1.40 16.13 -10.91
C THR A 430 -1.51 16.25 -12.43
N LEU A 431 -1.05 17.38 -12.98
CA LEU A 431 -0.96 17.63 -14.42
C LEU A 431 0.51 17.56 -14.85
N GLY A 432 0.82 16.72 -15.84
CA GLY A 432 2.12 16.61 -16.49
C GLY A 432 2.04 17.06 -17.94
N LEU A 433 2.98 17.90 -18.38
CA LEU A 433 3.05 18.45 -19.74
C LEU A 433 4.42 18.15 -20.33
N LEU A 434 4.46 17.21 -21.28
CA LEU A 434 5.66 16.86 -22.03
C LEU A 434 5.74 17.71 -23.28
N MET A 435 6.85 18.43 -23.43
CA MET A 435 7.13 19.33 -24.54
C MET A 435 8.51 19.01 -25.11
N TYR A 436 8.70 19.27 -26.40
CA TYR A 436 9.99 19.18 -27.08
C TYR A 436 10.54 20.59 -27.29
N ASP A 437 11.72 20.86 -26.77
CA ASP A 437 12.43 22.12 -26.93
C ASP A 437 13.19 22.11 -28.25
N LEU A 438 12.76 22.98 -29.17
CA LEU A 438 13.30 23.04 -30.52
C LEU A 438 14.70 23.65 -30.57
N ALA A 439 15.09 24.45 -29.56
CA ALA A 439 16.41 25.05 -29.49
C ALA A 439 17.46 24.05 -28.98
N THR A 440 17.09 23.21 -28.01
CA THR A 440 18.01 22.24 -27.39
C THR A 440 17.85 20.82 -27.93
N CYS A 441 16.89 20.59 -28.84
CA CYS A 441 16.51 19.28 -29.38
C CYS A 441 16.19 18.25 -28.29
N GLY A 442 15.68 18.70 -27.13
CA GLY A 442 15.48 17.90 -25.93
C GLY A 442 14.04 17.90 -25.43
N HIS A 443 13.67 16.88 -24.66
CA HIS A 443 12.35 16.84 -24.02
C HIS A 443 12.36 17.55 -22.65
N ARG A 444 11.28 18.27 -22.35
CA ARG A 444 11.04 18.92 -21.07
C ARG A 444 9.70 18.45 -20.52
N LEU A 445 9.69 18.00 -19.27
CA LEU A 445 8.46 17.63 -18.55
C LEU A 445 8.20 18.67 -17.47
N LEU A 446 7.03 19.29 -17.56
CA LEU A 446 6.51 20.18 -16.51
C LEU A 446 5.42 19.44 -15.73
N THR A 447 5.59 19.32 -14.43
CA THR A 447 4.62 18.63 -13.55
C THR A 447 4.11 19.61 -12.51
N VAL A 448 2.78 19.65 -12.33
CA VAL A 448 2.11 20.54 -11.39
C VAL A 448 1.04 19.79 -10.62
N ASP A 449 1.10 19.86 -9.29
CA ASP A 449 0.02 19.40 -8.42
C ASP A 449 -1.07 20.47 -8.34
N ILE A 450 -2.28 20.10 -8.75
CA ILE A 450 -3.42 21.00 -8.79
C ILE A 450 -4.09 21.01 -7.41
N PRO A 451 -4.28 22.19 -6.80
CA PRO A 451 -5.04 22.27 -5.57
C PRO A 451 -6.52 22.03 -5.90
N VAL A 452 -7.12 21.00 -5.28
CA VAL A 452 -8.53 20.67 -5.44
C VAL A 452 -9.23 20.78 -4.08
N ALA A 453 -10.41 21.39 -4.05
CA ALA A 453 -11.22 21.39 -2.83
C ALA A 453 -11.71 19.98 -2.54
N MET A 454 -11.78 19.63 -1.27
CA MET A 454 -12.63 18.52 -0.84
C MET A 454 -14.08 18.83 -1.18
N VAL A 455 -14.77 17.89 -1.82
CA VAL A 455 -16.15 18.08 -2.28
C VAL A 455 -17.10 17.23 -1.43
N PRO A 456 -18.04 17.84 -0.69
CA PRO A 456 -19.07 17.07 -0.03
C PRO A 456 -20.02 16.47 -1.06
N LEU A 457 -20.24 15.17 -0.97
CA LEU A 457 -21.17 14.41 -1.79
C LEU A 457 -22.36 13.97 -0.93
N GLU A 458 -23.57 14.34 -1.34
CA GLU A 458 -24.78 13.84 -0.70
C GLU A 458 -24.95 12.34 -0.94
N ARG A 459 -24.62 11.88 -2.15
CA ARG A 459 -24.61 10.47 -2.56
C ARG A 459 -23.35 10.22 -3.38
N THR A 460 -22.77 9.03 -3.29
CA THR A 460 -21.67 8.61 -4.17
C THR A 460 -22.22 7.95 -5.43
N THR A 461 -22.77 8.78 -6.30
CA THR A 461 -23.22 8.38 -7.63
C THR A 461 -22.15 8.74 -8.66
N ALA A 462 -22.14 8.06 -9.81
CA ALA A 462 -21.18 8.33 -10.87
C ALA A 462 -21.28 9.79 -11.34
N GLU A 463 -22.49 10.30 -11.44
CA GLU A 463 -22.84 11.67 -11.83
C GLU A 463 -22.28 12.68 -10.84
N SER A 464 -22.47 12.44 -9.54
CA SER A 464 -21.95 13.34 -8.50
C SER A 464 -20.42 13.39 -8.46
N GLN A 465 -19.76 12.26 -8.68
CA GLN A 465 -18.29 12.18 -8.72
C GLN A 465 -17.74 12.83 -10.00
N ALA A 466 -18.34 12.54 -11.15
CA ALA A 466 -17.99 13.16 -12.41
C ALA A 466 -18.19 14.68 -12.35
N ALA A 467 -19.31 15.16 -11.81
CA ALA A 467 -19.58 16.58 -11.63
C ALA A 467 -18.55 17.24 -10.70
N ALA A 468 -18.15 16.59 -9.60
CA ALA A 468 -17.12 17.09 -8.70
C ALA A 468 -15.76 17.22 -9.39
N ILE A 469 -15.36 16.22 -10.18
CA ILE A 469 -14.11 16.23 -10.94
C ILE A 469 -14.15 17.29 -12.06
N GLN A 470 -15.27 17.41 -12.78
CA GLN A 470 -15.46 18.46 -13.78
C GLN A 470 -15.42 19.85 -13.17
N ALA A 471 -16.05 20.05 -12.01
CA ALA A 471 -16.01 21.31 -11.28
C ALA A 471 -14.58 21.65 -10.84
N ALA A 472 -13.77 20.66 -10.45
CA ALA A 472 -12.36 20.86 -10.17
C ALA A 472 -11.57 21.29 -11.41
N GLN A 473 -11.80 20.63 -12.56
CA GLN A 473 -11.16 20.97 -13.84
C GLN A 473 -11.57 22.36 -14.35
N ALA A 474 -12.85 22.72 -14.23
CA ALA A 474 -13.40 24.00 -14.69
C ALA A 474 -12.85 25.21 -13.93
N ARG A 475 -12.25 25.01 -12.75
CA ARG A 475 -11.59 26.08 -11.99
C ARG A 475 -10.27 26.54 -12.59
N ILE A 476 -9.66 25.76 -13.48
CA ILE A 476 -8.45 26.15 -14.19
C ILE A 476 -8.85 26.84 -15.50
N PRO A 477 -8.60 28.16 -15.64
CA PRO A 477 -8.95 28.89 -16.85
C PRO A 477 -8.32 28.28 -18.10
N ALA A 478 -9.11 28.17 -19.17
CA ALA A 478 -8.70 27.65 -20.48
C ALA A 478 -8.08 26.24 -20.50
N LEU A 479 -8.19 25.46 -19.43
CA LEU A 479 -7.56 24.14 -19.33
C LEU A 479 -7.81 23.26 -20.56
N GLN A 480 -9.08 23.05 -20.94
CA GLN A 480 -9.42 22.16 -22.06
C GLN A 480 -8.89 22.67 -23.40
N GLN A 481 -8.95 23.99 -23.62
CA GLN A 481 -8.37 24.62 -24.80
C GLN A 481 -6.85 24.37 -24.86
N GLN A 482 -6.16 24.46 -23.73
CA GLN A 482 -4.72 24.25 -23.65
C GLN A 482 -4.31 22.78 -23.81
N LEU A 483 -5.06 21.86 -23.21
CA LEU A 483 -4.83 20.42 -23.36
C LEU A 483 -5.06 19.97 -24.81
N SER A 484 -5.98 20.60 -25.54
CA SER A 484 -6.24 20.30 -26.95
C SER A 484 -5.06 20.59 -27.88
N LEU A 485 -4.08 21.39 -27.45
CA LEU A 485 -2.84 21.64 -28.21
C LEU A 485 -1.89 20.43 -28.18
N TYR A 486 -2.08 19.49 -27.25
CA TYR A 486 -1.24 18.31 -27.13
C TYR A 486 -1.78 17.17 -28.02
N PRO A 487 -0.97 16.64 -28.96
CA PRO A 487 -1.41 15.57 -29.86
C PRO A 487 -1.84 14.29 -29.14
N LYS A 488 -1.30 14.07 -27.93
CA LYS A 488 -1.63 12.94 -27.07
C LYS A 488 -2.06 13.46 -25.71
N GLN A 489 -3.19 12.96 -25.24
CA GLN A 489 -3.68 13.21 -23.89
C GLN A 489 -3.86 11.87 -23.18
N LEU A 490 -3.33 11.77 -21.96
CA LEU A 490 -3.37 10.57 -21.14
C LEU A 490 -4.01 10.88 -19.80
N ARG A 491 -5.06 10.15 -19.44
CA ARG A 491 -5.71 10.19 -18.13
C ARG A 491 -5.33 8.96 -17.33
N LEU A 492 -4.68 9.18 -16.20
CA LEU A 492 -4.28 8.13 -15.26
C LEU A 492 -5.14 8.25 -14.00
N ALA A 493 -6.15 7.41 -13.83
CA ALA A 493 -7.02 7.47 -12.65
C ALA A 493 -6.71 6.32 -11.68
N CYS A 494 -6.39 6.64 -10.43
CA CYS A 494 -6.29 5.69 -9.34
C CYS A 494 -7.53 5.77 -8.46
N ILE A 495 -8.37 4.75 -8.52
CA ILE A 495 -9.69 4.71 -7.89
C ILE A 495 -9.91 3.34 -7.25
N ASP A 496 -10.79 3.24 -6.27
CA ASP A 496 -11.28 1.92 -5.89
C ASP A 496 -12.13 1.30 -7.02
N ARG A 497 -12.57 0.05 -6.84
CA ARG A 497 -13.40 -0.63 -7.84
C ARG A 497 -14.89 -0.39 -7.61
N TYR A 498 -15.26 0.65 -6.87
CA TYR A 498 -16.67 0.97 -6.70
C TYR A 498 -17.29 1.35 -8.05
N SER A 499 -18.46 0.80 -8.34
CA SER A 499 -19.11 0.93 -9.64
C SER A 499 -19.38 2.38 -10.03
N ALA A 500 -19.64 3.27 -9.07
CA ALA A 500 -19.80 4.70 -9.33
C ALA A 500 -18.49 5.34 -9.85
N ASN A 501 -17.34 4.98 -9.28
CA ASN A 501 -16.04 5.51 -9.69
C ASN A 501 -15.68 5.06 -11.12
N LEU A 502 -15.96 3.79 -11.45
CA LEU A 502 -15.76 3.24 -12.80
C LEU A 502 -16.66 3.95 -13.83
N LYS A 503 -17.95 4.10 -13.52
CA LYS A 503 -18.91 4.80 -14.38
C LYS A 503 -18.56 6.28 -14.57
N ALA A 504 -18.05 6.95 -13.52
CA ALA A 504 -17.56 8.31 -13.63
C ALA A 504 -16.38 8.42 -14.60
N GLU A 505 -15.45 7.45 -14.57
CA GLU A 505 -14.35 7.39 -15.53
C GLU A 505 -14.82 7.04 -16.95
N ASP A 506 -15.86 6.22 -17.10
CA ASP A 506 -16.49 5.94 -18.40
C ASP A 506 -17.12 7.19 -19.00
N PHE A 507 -17.75 8.01 -18.19
CA PHE A 507 -18.24 9.32 -18.61
C PHE A 507 -17.12 10.24 -19.11
N PHE A 508 -15.94 10.27 -18.46
CA PHE A 508 -14.80 11.04 -18.97
C PHE A 508 -14.27 10.49 -20.29
N LYS A 509 -14.22 9.15 -20.44
CA LYS A 509 -13.79 8.52 -21.68
C LYS A 509 -14.77 8.78 -22.83
N SER A 510 -16.08 8.76 -22.56
CA SER A 510 -17.10 9.06 -23.59
C SER A 510 -17.10 10.54 -23.98
N SER A 511 -16.81 11.43 -23.03
CA SER A 511 -16.76 12.88 -23.28
C SER A 511 -15.49 13.34 -24.00
N GLN A 512 -14.40 12.56 -23.92
CA GLN A 512 -13.10 12.85 -24.54
C GLN A 512 -12.52 11.57 -25.18
N PRO A 513 -13.09 11.10 -26.31
CA PRO A 513 -12.73 9.81 -26.88
C PRO A 513 -11.26 9.73 -27.32
N GLU A 514 -10.67 10.83 -27.77
CA GLU A 514 -9.24 10.98 -28.09
C GLU A 514 -8.30 10.86 -26.89
N GLN A 515 -8.78 11.05 -25.65
CA GLN A 515 -7.97 10.90 -24.45
C GLN A 515 -7.74 9.41 -24.15
N LEU A 516 -6.48 9.00 -24.08
CA LEU A 516 -6.11 7.67 -23.62
C LEU A 516 -6.40 7.58 -22.12
N ARG A 517 -6.96 6.46 -21.67
CA ARG A 517 -7.31 6.25 -20.26
C ARG A 517 -6.62 5.01 -19.73
N THR A 518 -6.04 5.13 -18.55
CA THR A 518 -5.53 3.99 -17.77
C THR A 518 -6.07 4.06 -16.35
N LEU A 519 -6.73 2.98 -15.92
CA LEU A 519 -7.31 2.84 -14.59
C LEU A 519 -6.39 2.00 -13.72
N PHE A 520 -6.08 2.51 -12.53
CA PHE A 520 -5.31 1.82 -11.51
C PHE A 520 -6.24 1.55 -10.32
N PRO A 521 -6.52 0.28 -9.97
CA PRO A 521 -7.28 -0.01 -8.78
C PRO A 521 -6.48 0.39 -7.53
N CYS A 522 -7.15 0.99 -6.55
CA CYS A 522 -6.52 1.37 -5.29
C CYS A 522 -6.04 0.12 -4.54
N ASP A 523 -4.72 0.01 -4.35
CA ASP A 523 -4.10 -1.13 -3.68
C ASP A 523 -4.62 -1.32 -2.24
N VAL A 524 -4.95 -0.24 -1.54
CA VAL A 524 -5.48 -0.31 -0.16
C VAL A 524 -6.86 -0.97 -0.17
N HIS A 525 -7.75 -0.58 -1.08
CA HIS A 525 -9.07 -1.19 -1.21
C HIS A 525 -8.99 -2.62 -1.75
N ARG A 526 -8.03 -2.89 -2.64
CA ARG A 526 -7.73 -4.26 -3.08
C ARG A 526 -7.27 -5.13 -1.92
N ALA A 527 -6.34 -4.64 -1.10
CA ALA A 527 -5.86 -5.34 0.09
C ALA A 527 -7.01 -5.56 1.09
N ALA A 528 -7.84 -4.55 1.36
CA ALA A 528 -9.01 -4.66 2.20
C ALA A 528 -10.02 -5.70 1.68
N SER A 529 -10.23 -5.77 0.37
CA SER A 529 -11.09 -6.77 -0.26
C SER A 529 -10.51 -8.18 -0.13
N ILE A 530 -9.19 -8.32 -0.29
CA ILE A 530 -8.49 -9.59 -0.06
C ILE A 530 -8.63 -10.00 1.42
N ILE A 531 -8.43 -9.08 2.37
CA ILE A 531 -8.64 -9.35 3.81
C ILE A 531 -10.04 -9.87 4.05
N LYS A 532 -11.06 -9.12 3.59
CA LYS A 532 -12.47 -9.49 3.78
C LYS A 532 -12.72 -10.91 3.26
N LYS A 533 -12.22 -11.23 2.07
CA LYS A 533 -12.38 -12.57 1.47
C LYS A 533 -11.58 -13.65 2.21
N SER A 534 -10.38 -13.35 2.68
CA SER A 534 -9.53 -14.29 3.44
C SER A 534 -10.07 -14.58 4.83
N LEU A 535 -10.75 -13.61 5.46
CA LEU A 535 -11.38 -13.76 6.77
C LEU A 535 -12.81 -14.31 6.70
N ARG A 536 -13.43 -14.36 5.51
CA ARG A 536 -14.80 -14.89 5.32
C ARG A 536 -15.00 -16.31 5.89
N PRO A 537 -14.06 -17.27 5.74
CA PRO A 537 -14.20 -18.59 6.37
C PRO A 537 -14.19 -18.56 7.90
N PHE A 538 -13.77 -17.43 8.49
CA PHE A 538 -13.63 -17.21 9.93
C PHE A 538 -14.42 -15.98 10.37
N GLU A 539 -15.55 -15.68 9.72
CA GLU A 539 -16.32 -14.45 9.96
C GLU A 539 -16.86 -14.39 11.39
N GLU A 540 -17.34 -15.51 11.93
CA GLU A 540 -17.79 -15.63 13.33
C GLU A 540 -16.64 -15.34 14.30
N VAL A 541 -15.48 -15.96 14.08
CA VAL A 541 -14.28 -15.76 14.91
C VAL A 541 -13.84 -14.30 14.82
N THR A 542 -13.75 -13.75 13.62
CA THR A 542 -13.37 -12.36 13.37
C THR A 542 -14.34 -11.41 14.08
N SER A 543 -15.64 -11.69 14.04
CA SER A 543 -16.66 -10.92 14.75
C SER A 543 -16.48 -11.03 16.26
N GLY A 544 -16.25 -12.23 16.79
CA GLY A 544 -15.94 -12.45 18.22
C GLY A 544 -14.71 -11.66 18.69
N LEU A 545 -13.64 -11.63 17.89
CA LEU A 545 -12.43 -10.82 18.17
C LEU A 545 -12.75 -9.32 18.20
N VAL A 546 -13.54 -8.84 17.24
CA VAL A 546 -13.97 -7.42 17.20
C VAL A 546 -14.84 -7.08 18.41
N HIS A 547 -15.84 -7.90 18.73
CA HIS A 547 -16.72 -7.68 19.89
C HIS A 547 -15.97 -7.74 21.21
N THR A 548 -14.99 -8.64 21.34
CA THR A 548 -14.11 -8.70 22.51
C THR A 548 -13.32 -7.39 22.66
N GLY A 549 -12.71 -6.90 21.58
CA GLY A 549 -11.99 -5.63 21.59
C GLY A 549 -12.88 -4.43 21.97
N LEU A 550 -14.09 -4.36 21.41
CA LEU A 550 -15.07 -3.31 21.70
C LEU A 550 -15.57 -3.37 23.15
N ALA A 551 -15.87 -4.56 23.66
CA ALA A 551 -16.28 -4.74 25.06
C ALA A 551 -15.21 -4.29 26.06
N MET A 552 -13.93 -4.31 25.65
CA MET A 552 -12.81 -3.85 26.46
C MET A 552 -12.48 -2.36 26.29
N GLU A 553 -13.13 -1.63 25.38
CA GLU A 553 -12.82 -0.21 25.12
C GLU A 553 -13.16 0.68 26.33
N GLY A 554 -14.22 0.35 27.07
CA GLY A 554 -14.67 1.08 28.26
C GLY A 554 -13.60 1.23 29.37
N GLY A 555 -13.65 2.35 30.10
CA GLY A 555 -12.83 2.55 31.29
C GLY A 555 -13.09 1.45 32.33
N GLY A 556 -12.04 0.95 32.99
CA GLY A 556 -12.18 -0.10 34.01
C GLY A 556 -12.42 -1.53 33.49
N ALA A 557 -12.72 -1.74 32.21
CA ALA A 557 -13.03 -3.06 31.66
C ALA A 557 -11.95 -4.12 31.93
N LEU A 558 -10.66 -3.74 31.91
CA LEU A 558 -9.55 -4.64 32.23
C LEU A 558 -9.55 -5.07 33.70
N VAL A 559 -9.93 -4.17 34.61
CA VAL A 559 -10.00 -4.46 36.06
C VAL A 559 -11.10 -5.49 36.31
N VAL A 560 -12.28 -5.24 35.74
CA VAL A 560 -13.42 -6.17 35.84
C VAL A 560 -13.07 -7.53 35.24
N LEU A 561 -12.44 -7.58 34.05
CA LEU A 561 -12.05 -8.84 33.43
C LEU A 561 -11.03 -9.63 34.28
N ARG A 562 -10.09 -8.94 34.93
CA ARG A 562 -9.14 -9.57 35.86
C ARG A 562 -9.84 -10.12 37.09
N GLN A 563 -10.80 -9.39 37.64
CA GLN A 563 -11.62 -9.87 38.76
C GLN A 563 -12.41 -11.13 38.38
N VAL A 564 -13.02 -11.15 37.19
CA VAL A 564 -13.71 -12.34 36.68
C VAL A 564 -12.76 -13.53 36.55
N LEU A 565 -11.54 -13.33 36.05
CA LEU A 565 -10.54 -14.40 35.96
C LEU A 565 -10.07 -14.87 37.35
N GLN A 566 -9.96 -13.97 38.33
CA GLN A 566 -9.68 -14.33 39.73
C GLN A 566 -10.79 -15.22 40.31
N GLU A 567 -12.05 -14.88 40.07
CA GLU A 567 -13.21 -15.68 40.48
C GLU A 567 -13.25 -17.05 39.78
N VAL A 568 -12.81 -17.14 38.52
CA VAL A 568 -12.65 -18.43 37.83
C VAL A 568 -11.61 -19.28 38.56
N PHE A 569 -10.43 -18.74 38.87
CA PHE A 569 -9.41 -19.48 39.60
C PHE A 569 -9.84 -19.84 41.03
N ALA A 570 -10.51 -18.94 41.75
CA ALA A 570 -10.98 -19.21 43.11
C ALA A 570 -11.98 -20.38 43.19
N HIS A 571 -12.75 -20.63 42.12
CA HIS A 571 -13.75 -21.69 42.09
C HIS A 571 -13.29 -22.98 41.39
N GLU A 572 -12.43 -22.88 40.38
CA GLU A 572 -12.11 -24.00 39.50
C GLU A 572 -10.67 -24.53 39.65
N LEU A 573 -9.78 -23.80 40.34
CA LEU A 573 -8.39 -24.23 40.52
C LEU A 573 -8.32 -25.42 41.48
N VAL A 574 -7.77 -26.53 40.98
CA VAL A 574 -7.45 -27.70 41.81
C VAL A 574 -5.94 -27.79 42.02
N VAL A 575 -5.52 -27.82 43.28
CA VAL A 575 -4.12 -27.97 43.68
C VAL A 575 -3.82 -29.44 43.96
N GLU A 576 -3.03 -30.06 43.09
CA GLU A 576 -2.57 -31.44 43.25
C GLU A 576 -1.15 -31.47 43.83
N HIS A 577 -0.96 -32.25 44.89
CA HIS A 577 0.34 -32.39 45.56
C HIS A 577 1.12 -33.55 44.92
N SER A 578 1.37 -33.45 43.62
CA SER A 578 2.04 -34.45 42.80
C SER A 578 3.07 -33.80 41.88
N PRO A 579 4.06 -34.57 41.36
CA PRO A 579 4.92 -34.13 40.28
C PRO A 579 4.16 -33.59 39.07
N ALA A 580 4.53 -32.38 38.63
CA ALA A 580 4.01 -31.82 37.39
C ALA A 580 4.32 -32.77 36.21
N PRO A 581 3.34 -33.02 35.31
CA PRO A 581 3.55 -33.89 34.18
C PRO A 581 4.69 -33.35 33.29
N GLY A 582 5.73 -34.18 33.12
CA GLY A 582 6.83 -33.90 32.21
C GLY A 582 6.49 -34.20 30.74
N GLY A 583 7.53 -34.28 29.91
CA GLY A 583 7.41 -34.79 28.54
C GLY A 583 6.56 -33.91 27.61
N SER A 584 5.61 -34.54 26.91
CA SER A 584 4.81 -33.92 25.85
C SER A 584 3.94 -32.76 26.35
N ILE A 585 3.37 -32.87 27.56
CA ILE A 585 2.52 -31.83 28.15
C ILE A 585 3.33 -30.55 28.39
N ARG A 586 4.47 -30.65 29.07
CA ARG A 586 5.37 -29.51 29.31
C ARG A 586 5.87 -28.89 28.00
N ASN A 587 6.17 -29.73 26.99
CA ASN A 587 6.58 -29.26 25.67
C ASN A 587 5.44 -28.54 24.94
N HIS A 588 4.21 -29.02 25.04
CA HIS A 588 3.04 -28.38 24.47
C HIS A 588 2.81 -26.99 25.09
N THR A 589 2.83 -26.87 26.42
CA THR A 589 2.73 -25.58 27.11
C THR A 589 3.83 -24.61 26.67
N ARG A 590 5.07 -25.11 26.53
CA ARG A 590 6.18 -24.29 26.02
C ARG A 590 5.93 -23.80 24.59
N GLN A 591 5.45 -24.66 23.70
CA GLN A 591 5.13 -24.27 22.32
C GLN A 591 4.03 -23.20 22.25
N ILE A 592 2.99 -23.31 23.07
CA ILE A 592 1.93 -22.30 23.17
C ILE A 592 2.49 -20.95 23.67
N LEU A 593 3.37 -20.99 24.67
CA LEU A 593 4.02 -19.79 25.19
C LEU A 593 5.01 -19.17 24.20
N ASP A 594 5.74 -19.97 23.44
CA ASP A 594 6.64 -19.49 22.40
C ASP A 594 5.86 -18.85 21.24
N LEU A 595 4.67 -19.38 20.93
CA LEU A 595 3.78 -18.83 19.90
C LEU A 595 3.19 -17.47 20.29
N PHE A 596 2.58 -17.36 21.49
CA PHE A 596 1.81 -16.17 21.88
C PHE A 596 2.55 -15.20 22.82
N CYS A 597 3.68 -15.61 23.37
CA CYS A 597 4.54 -14.78 24.22
C CYS A 597 6.01 -14.88 23.76
N PRO A 598 6.32 -14.62 22.48
CA PRO A 598 7.66 -14.86 21.95
C PRO A 598 8.72 -14.02 22.67
N ILE A 599 9.86 -14.66 22.96
CA ILE A 599 11.05 -14.02 23.52
C ILE A 599 11.99 -13.70 22.34
N HIS A 600 11.64 -12.68 21.57
CA HIS A 600 12.49 -12.13 20.51
C HIS A 600 13.13 -10.81 20.95
N PRO A 601 14.35 -10.50 20.51
CA PRO A 601 14.99 -9.21 20.81
C PRO A 601 14.12 -8.07 20.24
N GLY A 602 13.52 -7.29 21.14
CA GLY A 602 12.59 -6.22 20.78
C GLY A 602 11.90 -5.57 21.98
N PRO A 603 11.07 -4.54 21.73
CA PRO A 603 10.26 -3.90 22.77
C PRO A 603 9.26 -4.91 23.34
N GLY A 604 9.45 -5.28 24.60
CA GLY A 604 8.60 -6.25 25.31
C GLY A 604 9.24 -7.61 25.62
N HIS A 605 10.49 -7.87 25.21
CA HIS A 605 11.14 -9.16 25.45
C HIS A 605 11.20 -9.53 26.95
N LEU A 606 11.61 -8.61 27.83
CA LEU A 606 11.64 -8.85 29.29
C LEU A 606 10.25 -9.11 29.86
N LYS A 607 9.22 -8.43 29.31
CA LYS A 607 7.83 -8.64 29.73
C LYS A 607 7.37 -10.04 29.35
N ASN A 608 7.63 -10.48 28.12
CA ASN A 608 7.28 -11.83 27.67
C ASN A 608 8.09 -12.91 28.39
N MET A 609 9.38 -12.69 28.66
CA MET A 609 10.20 -13.60 29.45
C MET A 609 9.62 -13.79 30.87
N LYS A 610 9.24 -12.69 31.53
CA LYS A 610 8.57 -12.75 32.85
C LYS A 610 7.22 -13.46 32.76
N ARG A 611 6.43 -13.21 31.71
CA ARG A 611 5.14 -13.89 31.49
C ARG A 611 5.32 -15.38 31.28
N GLN A 612 6.22 -15.79 30.39
CA GLN A 612 6.52 -17.20 30.14
C GLN A 612 6.99 -17.88 31.43
N PHE A 613 7.88 -17.26 32.21
CA PHE A 613 8.33 -17.80 33.49
C PHE A 613 7.17 -18.07 34.46
N VAL A 614 6.30 -17.06 34.67
CA VAL A 614 5.14 -17.19 35.56
C VAL A 614 4.18 -18.27 35.07
N LEU A 615 3.82 -18.24 33.77
CA LEU A 615 2.85 -19.19 33.20
C LEU A 615 3.42 -20.62 33.19
N GLN A 616 4.68 -20.82 32.83
CA GLN A 616 5.30 -22.15 32.83
C GLN A 616 5.45 -22.72 34.24
N TYR A 617 5.66 -21.86 35.25
CA TYR A 617 5.77 -22.28 36.65
C TYR A 617 4.42 -22.69 37.24
N TYR A 618 3.41 -21.82 37.13
CA TYR A 618 2.10 -22.05 37.77
C TYR A 618 1.15 -22.90 36.91
N CYS A 619 1.15 -22.76 35.59
CA CYS A 619 0.28 -23.51 34.68
C CYS A 619 1.00 -24.77 34.18
N ASN A 620 1.39 -25.63 35.11
CA ASN A 620 2.26 -26.79 34.89
C ASN A 620 1.50 -28.11 34.67
N SER A 621 0.17 -28.06 34.49
CA SER A 621 -0.67 -29.20 34.12
C SER A 621 -0.92 -29.24 32.61
N ASP A 622 -1.78 -30.17 32.18
CA ASP A 622 -2.25 -30.24 30.79
C ASP A 622 -3.23 -29.11 30.50
N ILE A 623 -2.72 -28.04 29.88
CA ILE A 623 -3.48 -26.83 29.52
C ILE A 623 -4.57 -27.08 28.47
N SER A 624 -4.57 -28.24 27.80
CA SER A 624 -5.59 -28.60 26.81
C SER A 624 -6.89 -29.13 27.44
N GLN A 625 -6.85 -29.50 28.71
CA GLN A 625 -8.02 -29.98 29.45
C GLN A 625 -8.93 -28.83 29.86
N ASP A 626 -10.21 -29.10 30.12
CA ASP A 626 -11.13 -28.07 30.63
C ASP A 626 -10.87 -27.75 32.13
N ARG A 627 -10.24 -28.67 32.87
CA ARG A 627 -10.01 -28.53 34.31
C ARG A 627 -8.72 -27.74 34.60
N ILE A 628 -8.81 -26.73 35.46
CA ILE A 628 -7.67 -25.91 35.89
C ILE A 628 -6.93 -26.63 37.01
N VAL A 629 -5.76 -27.21 36.72
CA VAL A 629 -4.95 -27.95 37.70
C VAL A 629 -3.59 -27.29 37.89
N HIS A 630 -3.12 -27.21 39.12
CA HIS A 630 -1.75 -26.85 39.46
C HIS A 630 -1.09 -27.99 40.24
N HIS A 631 0.08 -28.44 39.80
CA HIS A 631 0.89 -29.45 40.48
C HIS A 631 1.92 -28.80 41.40
N CYS A 632 1.74 -28.94 42.71
CA CYS A 632 2.62 -28.38 43.74
C CYS A 632 3.60 -29.45 44.26
N THR A 633 4.84 -29.44 43.75
CA THR A 633 5.86 -30.47 44.02
C THR A 633 6.71 -30.29 45.26
N PHE A 634 6.86 -29.06 45.76
CA PHE A 634 7.92 -28.72 46.73
C PHE A 634 7.42 -27.86 47.89
N SER A 635 6.14 -27.96 48.25
CA SER A 635 5.52 -26.98 49.15
C SER A 635 5.78 -25.55 48.67
N CYS A 636 5.76 -25.34 47.34
CA CYS A 636 5.92 -24.00 46.75
C CYS A 636 4.85 -23.02 47.25
N CYS A 637 3.78 -23.57 47.83
CA CYS A 637 2.80 -22.87 48.62
C CYS A 637 2.63 -23.62 49.95
N SER A 638 2.40 -22.87 51.02
CA SER A 638 2.14 -23.38 52.37
C SER A 638 0.71 -23.91 52.51
N SER A 639 -0.18 -23.51 51.61
CA SER A 639 -1.58 -23.91 51.56
C SER A 639 -2.16 -23.75 50.15
N SER A 640 -3.29 -24.43 49.88
CA SER A 640 -4.05 -24.24 48.63
C SER A 640 -4.54 -22.80 48.46
N GLN A 641 -4.81 -22.09 49.56
CA GLN A 641 -5.21 -20.69 49.52
C GLN A 641 -4.06 -19.79 49.04
N GLU A 642 -2.84 -20.03 49.52
CA GLU A 642 -1.67 -19.30 49.05
C GLU A 642 -1.46 -19.51 47.53
N THR A 643 -1.66 -20.73 47.02
CA THR A 643 -1.63 -20.99 45.58
C THR A 643 -2.71 -20.19 44.84
N ALA A 644 -3.94 -20.17 45.34
CA ALA A 644 -5.03 -19.40 44.76
C ALA A 644 -4.71 -17.90 44.73
N ASP A 645 -4.12 -17.35 45.80
CA ASP A 645 -3.70 -15.95 45.88
C ASP A 645 -2.59 -15.63 44.86
N ARG A 646 -1.64 -16.56 44.66
CA ARG A 646 -0.59 -16.43 43.62
C ARG A 646 -1.18 -16.50 42.21
N PHE A 647 -2.18 -17.33 41.97
CA PHE A 647 -2.91 -17.33 40.69
C PHE A 647 -3.63 -16.00 40.48
N ALA A 648 -4.37 -15.54 41.48
CA ALA A 648 -5.13 -14.30 41.44
C ALA A 648 -4.27 -13.05 41.19
N THR A 649 -3.03 -13.05 41.68
CA THR A 649 -2.10 -11.92 41.54
C THR A 649 -1.16 -12.08 40.35
N SER A 650 -0.40 -13.18 40.27
CA SER A 650 0.69 -13.34 39.31
C SER A 650 0.22 -13.90 37.97
N VAL A 651 -0.59 -14.97 37.99
CA VAL A 651 -1.05 -15.64 36.76
C VAL A 651 -2.04 -14.75 36.01
N VAL A 652 -2.98 -14.11 36.71
CA VAL A 652 -3.91 -13.14 36.12
C VAL A 652 -3.19 -11.99 35.41
N LEU A 653 -2.15 -11.42 36.03
CA LEU A 653 -1.36 -10.35 35.40
C LEU A 653 -0.55 -10.84 34.20
N ALA A 654 -0.08 -12.08 34.22
CA ALA A 654 0.64 -12.68 33.10
C ALA A 654 -0.27 -13.01 31.91
N LEU A 655 -1.49 -13.48 32.16
CA LEU A 655 -2.50 -13.78 31.13
C LEU A 655 -3.14 -12.49 30.58
N LEU A 656 -3.47 -11.52 31.43
CA LEU A 656 -4.18 -10.28 31.08
C LEU A 656 -3.34 -9.02 31.36
N PRO A 657 -2.19 -8.80 30.70
CA PRO A 657 -1.32 -7.65 30.98
C PRO A 657 -1.92 -6.32 30.48
N ARG A 658 -2.79 -6.36 29.47
CA ARG A 658 -3.43 -5.21 28.82
C ARG A 658 -4.83 -5.57 28.31
N LYS A 659 -5.59 -4.56 27.89
CA LYS A 659 -6.85 -4.74 27.14
C LYS A 659 -6.61 -5.52 25.85
N CYS A 660 -7.59 -6.31 25.41
CA CYS A 660 -7.57 -6.93 24.10
C CYS A 660 -7.47 -5.83 23.04
N PRO A 661 -6.46 -5.87 22.14
CA PRO A 661 -6.43 -4.98 20.99
C PRO A 661 -7.68 -5.16 20.14
N MET A 662 -8.16 -4.09 19.51
CA MET A 662 -9.30 -4.15 18.60
C MET A 662 -8.83 -4.64 17.22
N LEU A 663 -9.40 -5.74 16.76
CA LEU A 663 -9.18 -6.22 15.41
C LEU A 663 -9.78 -5.23 14.40
N LYS A 664 -8.94 -4.65 13.55
CA LYS A 664 -9.39 -3.76 12.48
C LYS A 664 -9.67 -4.59 11.23
N ARG A 665 -10.95 -4.88 10.92
CA ARG A 665 -11.32 -5.67 9.73
C ARG A 665 -10.73 -5.15 8.41
N LYS A 666 -10.42 -3.86 8.33
CA LYS A 666 -9.88 -3.19 7.15
C LYS A 666 -8.34 -3.18 7.08
N SER A 667 -7.63 -3.66 8.10
CA SER A 667 -6.16 -3.66 8.12
C SER A 667 -5.60 -4.99 8.60
N TRP A 668 -4.62 -5.54 7.88
CA TRP A 668 -3.82 -6.68 8.36
C TRP A 668 -2.92 -6.29 9.53
N THR A 669 -2.57 -5.01 9.64
CA THR A 669 -1.67 -4.56 10.69
C THR A 669 -2.33 -4.74 12.05
N ASP A 670 -1.61 -5.36 12.99
CA ASP A 670 -2.04 -5.59 14.37
C ASP A 670 -3.16 -6.63 14.58
N VAL A 671 -3.60 -7.33 13.54
CA VAL A 671 -4.57 -8.44 13.68
C VAL A 671 -4.05 -9.51 14.63
N GLU A 672 -2.77 -9.86 14.46
CA GLU A 672 -2.03 -10.80 15.31
C GLU A 672 -2.16 -10.46 16.78
N GLN A 673 -2.09 -9.18 17.16
CA GLN A 673 -2.14 -8.81 18.57
C GLN A 673 -3.49 -9.15 19.25
N SER A 674 -4.59 -9.09 18.49
CA SER A 674 -5.92 -9.45 18.98
C SER A 674 -6.08 -10.98 19.04
N MET A 675 -5.53 -11.66 18.04
CA MET A 675 -5.50 -13.13 17.97
C MET A 675 -4.63 -13.72 19.07
N ASP A 676 -3.39 -13.25 19.26
CA ASP A 676 -2.47 -13.72 20.30
C ASP A 676 -3.07 -13.55 21.70
N TRP A 677 -3.74 -12.42 21.93
CA TRP A 677 -4.37 -12.14 23.21
C TRP A 677 -5.50 -13.13 23.52
N THR A 678 -6.39 -13.37 22.56
CA THR A 678 -7.54 -14.28 22.74
C THR A 678 -7.12 -15.75 22.69
N ALA A 679 -6.22 -16.11 21.79
CA ALA A 679 -5.71 -17.46 21.60
C ALA A 679 -4.86 -17.91 22.80
N LEU A 680 -4.07 -17.03 23.41
CA LEU A 680 -3.37 -17.37 24.65
C LEU A 680 -4.36 -17.76 25.75
N LEU A 681 -5.40 -16.98 25.98
CA LEU A 681 -6.42 -17.30 26.97
C LEU A 681 -7.20 -18.56 26.61
N GLN A 682 -7.55 -18.75 25.33
CA GLN A 682 -8.28 -19.93 24.89
C GLN A 682 -7.43 -21.21 25.00
N SER A 683 -6.12 -21.11 24.80
CA SER A 683 -5.18 -22.24 24.89
C SER A 683 -4.93 -22.73 26.31
N PHE A 684 -5.23 -21.92 27.33
CA PHE A 684 -5.12 -22.30 28.73
C PHE A 684 -6.51 -22.66 29.26
N TRP A 685 -6.83 -23.96 29.31
CA TRP A 685 -8.08 -24.51 29.85
C TRP A 685 -9.37 -23.85 29.34
N CYS A 686 -9.37 -23.41 28.07
CA CYS A 686 -10.47 -22.65 27.47
C CYS A 686 -10.86 -21.40 28.29
N LEU A 687 -9.90 -20.78 29.00
CA LEU A 687 -10.15 -19.66 29.91
C LEU A 687 -10.82 -18.48 29.21
N PHE A 688 -10.51 -18.22 27.94
CA PHE A 688 -11.18 -17.17 27.17
C PHE A 688 -12.71 -17.34 27.20
N THR A 689 -13.20 -18.54 26.90
CA THR A 689 -14.63 -18.85 26.91
C THR A 689 -15.22 -18.67 28.32
N LYS A 690 -14.57 -19.24 29.35
CA LYS A 690 -15.04 -19.16 30.74
C LYS A 690 -15.12 -17.73 31.26
N VAL A 691 -14.09 -16.93 30.97
CA VAL A 691 -14.01 -15.53 31.40
C VAL A 691 -15.03 -14.68 30.65
N MET A 692 -15.13 -14.83 29.31
CA MET A 692 -16.02 -13.97 28.52
C MET A 692 -17.51 -14.22 28.81
N VAL A 693 -17.90 -15.47 29.08
CA VAL A 693 -19.28 -15.80 29.51
C VAL A 693 -19.63 -15.12 30.83
N ARG A 694 -18.71 -15.09 31.81
CA ARG A 694 -18.94 -14.39 33.08
C ARG A 694 -18.87 -12.88 32.92
N PHE A 695 -17.95 -12.38 32.10
CA PHE A 695 -17.72 -10.94 31.87
C PHE A 695 -18.88 -10.26 31.14
N THR A 696 -19.47 -10.92 30.15
CA THR A 696 -20.60 -10.39 29.37
C THR A 696 -21.96 -10.69 29.99
N GLY A 697 -21.99 -11.53 31.04
CA GLY A 697 -23.20 -12.16 31.56
C GLY A 697 -23.57 -13.41 30.76
N ALA A 698 -24.21 -14.38 31.42
CA ALA A 698 -24.71 -15.58 30.72
C ALA A 698 -25.57 -15.14 29.51
N PRO A 699 -25.44 -15.79 28.35
CA PRO A 699 -26.15 -15.38 27.14
C PRO A 699 -27.65 -15.32 27.42
N THR A 700 -28.22 -14.12 27.43
CA THR A 700 -29.66 -13.92 27.67
C THR A 700 -30.50 -14.43 26.50
N THR A 701 -29.88 -14.67 25.35
CA THR A 701 -30.44 -15.31 24.15
C THR A 701 -29.33 -16.01 23.39
N HIS A 702 -29.56 -17.22 22.88
CA HIS A 702 -28.70 -17.79 21.85
C HIS A 702 -28.59 -16.79 20.69
N PRO A 703 -27.40 -16.53 20.12
CA PRO A 703 -27.29 -15.69 18.94
C PRO A 703 -28.22 -16.28 17.89
N VAL A 704 -29.25 -15.52 17.52
CA VAL A 704 -30.07 -15.85 16.36
C VAL A 704 -29.07 -15.84 15.21
N MET A 705 -28.69 -17.01 14.73
CA MET A 705 -28.03 -17.12 13.44
C MET A 705 -29.08 -16.67 12.44
N GLY A 706 -29.12 -15.36 12.19
CA GLY A 706 -29.76 -14.84 11.02
C GLY A 706 -29.08 -15.55 9.87
N LEU A 707 -29.81 -16.45 9.22
CA LEU A 707 -29.58 -16.67 7.81
C LEU A 707 -29.70 -15.26 7.23
N ASP A 708 -28.59 -14.67 6.81
CA ASP A 708 -28.59 -13.44 6.04
C ASP A 708 -29.34 -13.75 4.73
N GLU A 709 -30.67 -13.78 4.82
CA GLU A 709 -31.56 -13.57 3.69
C GLU A 709 -31.32 -12.12 3.28
N ASP A 710 -30.81 -11.93 2.05
CA ASP A 710 -30.60 -10.65 1.36
C ASP A 710 -29.24 -9.92 1.52
N GLU A 711 -28.11 -10.63 1.38
CA GLU A 711 -27.17 -10.17 0.34
C GLU A 711 -27.52 -10.95 -0.93
N ALA A 712 -28.46 -10.41 -1.72
CA ALA A 712 -28.58 -10.81 -3.12
C ALA A 712 -27.16 -10.83 -3.68
N GLU A 713 -26.69 -12.02 -4.08
CA GLU A 713 -25.43 -12.16 -4.80
C GLU A 713 -25.52 -11.22 -6.01
N GLU A 714 -24.95 -10.02 -5.88
CA GLU A 714 -24.55 -9.28 -7.07
C GLU A 714 -23.70 -10.27 -7.85
N PRO A 715 -24.09 -10.62 -9.10
CA PRO A 715 -23.42 -11.64 -9.87
C PRO A 715 -21.94 -11.30 -9.83
N SER A 716 -21.16 -12.19 -9.23
CA SER A 716 -19.72 -12.08 -9.03
C SER A 716 -19.09 -11.26 -10.17
N GLU A 717 -18.66 -10.03 -9.88
CA GLU A 717 -18.00 -9.14 -10.85
C GLU A 717 -16.79 -9.79 -11.53
N ALA A 718 -16.27 -10.91 -10.98
CA ALA A 718 -15.26 -11.72 -11.62
C ALA A 718 -15.76 -12.45 -12.89
N ALA A 719 -17.06 -12.73 -13.00
CA ALA A 719 -17.69 -13.29 -14.19
C ALA A 719 -17.92 -12.23 -15.28
N GLU A 720 -18.17 -10.97 -14.89
CA GLU A 720 -18.40 -9.87 -15.84
C GLU A 720 -17.08 -9.24 -16.31
N ALA A 721 -16.04 -9.18 -15.47
CA ALA A 721 -14.69 -8.76 -15.85
C ALA A 721 -13.93 -9.78 -16.74
N LEU A 722 -14.50 -10.99 -16.94
CA LEU A 722 -14.00 -12.01 -17.87
C LEU A 722 -14.82 -12.10 -19.15
N ARG A 723 -15.86 -11.26 -19.34
CA ARG A 723 -16.52 -11.14 -20.64
C ARG A 723 -15.65 -10.28 -21.56
N PRO A 724 -15.15 -10.84 -22.68
CA PRO A 724 -14.45 -10.03 -23.68
C PRO A 724 -15.43 -9.03 -24.28
N ASP A 725 -15.06 -7.75 -24.31
CA ASP A 725 -15.78 -6.73 -25.07
C ASP A 725 -15.96 -7.17 -26.53
N ALA A 726 -17.05 -6.72 -27.16
CA ALA A 726 -17.55 -7.09 -28.49
C ALA A 726 -16.54 -6.96 -29.67
N ALA A 727 -15.33 -6.43 -29.44
CA ALA A 727 -14.24 -6.42 -30.42
C ALA A 727 -13.42 -7.74 -30.47
N ALA A 728 -13.60 -8.65 -29.51
CA ALA A 728 -12.87 -9.93 -29.45
C ALA A 728 -13.66 -11.15 -29.95
N ALA A 729 -14.94 -10.99 -30.31
CA ALA A 729 -15.80 -12.09 -30.77
C ALA A 729 -15.35 -12.67 -32.14
N ASP A 730 -14.77 -11.85 -33.01
CA ASP A 730 -14.32 -12.27 -34.36
C ASP A 730 -13.13 -13.24 -34.34
N VAL A 731 -12.42 -13.39 -33.22
CA VAL A 731 -11.23 -14.24 -33.12
C VAL A 731 -11.57 -15.66 -32.60
N LEU A 732 -12.66 -15.82 -31.84
CA LEU A 732 -13.07 -17.11 -31.28
C LEU A 732 -13.82 -17.99 -32.30
N GLU A 733 -14.64 -17.40 -33.20
CA GLU A 733 -15.23 -18.15 -34.32
C GLU A 733 -14.17 -18.69 -35.30
N LEU A 734 -13.04 -18.00 -35.42
CA LEU A 734 -11.92 -18.45 -36.26
C LEU A 734 -11.14 -19.63 -35.65
N VAL A 735 -11.12 -19.76 -34.31
CA VAL A 735 -10.42 -20.85 -33.60
C VAL A 735 -11.28 -22.11 -33.53
N ASP A 736 -12.60 -21.97 -33.31
CA ASP A 736 -13.51 -23.12 -33.31
C ASP A 736 -13.68 -23.72 -34.72
N GLY A 737 -13.57 -22.90 -35.78
CA GLY A 737 -13.52 -23.37 -37.17
C GLY A 737 -12.27 -24.19 -37.53
N ILE A 738 -11.14 -23.96 -36.83
CA ILE A 738 -9.88 -24.69 -37.06
C ILE A 738 -9.86 -26.01 -36.27
N LEU A 739 -10.49 -26.07 -35.10
CA LEU A 739 -10.55 -27.27 -34.27
C LEU A 739 -11.59 -28.30 -34.76
N ALA A 740 -12.58 -27.88 -35.54
CA ALA A 740 -13.59 -28.79 -36.11
C ALA A 740 -13.10 -29.61 -37.34
N GLN A 741 -11.89 -29.37 -37.86
CA GLN A 741 -11.38 -30.04 -39.07
C GLN A 741 -10.31 -31.13 -38.80
N GLY A 742 -10.07 -31.49 -37.54
CA GLY A 742 -8.98 -32.41 -37.17
C GLY A 742 -9.39 -33.60 -36.32
N SER A 743 -10.34 -34.43 -36.77
CA SER A 743 -10.46 -35.79 -36.21
C SER A 743 -11.00 -36.77 -37.23
N GLY A 744 -10.08 -37.53 -37.83
CA GLY A 744 -10.36 -38.72 -38.59
C GLY A 744 -9.08 -39.54 -38.67
N VAL A 745 -9.19 -40.82 -38.29
CA VAL A 745 -8.29 -41.97 -38.50
C VAL A 745 -7.87 -42.66 -37.19
N ASP A 746 -8.68 -43.66 -36.84
CA ASP A 746 -8.42 -45.08 -36.58
C ASP A 746 -7.19 -45.58 -35.77
N ASP A 747 -7.55 -46.57 -34.95
CA ASP A 747 -6.78 -47.40 -34.03
C ASP A 747 -5.56 -48.13 -34.61
N ALA A 748 -4.55 -48.36 -33.76
CA ALA A 748 -3.84 -49.65 -33.72
C ALA A 748 -3.15 -49.90 -32.37
N GLU A 749 -3.45 -51.07 -31.83
CA GLU A 749 -2.95 -51.70 -30.62
C GLU A 749 -1.43 -51.87 -30.61
N THR A 750 -0.81 -51.78 -29.41
CA THR A 750 0.16 -52.77 -28.93
C THR A 750 0.22 -52.73 -27.40
N GLY A 751 -0.06 -53.88 -26.78
CA GLY A 751 0.02 -54.06 -25.34
C GLY A 751 1.44 -54.39 -24.86
N VAL A 752 1.75 -53.98 -23.64
CA VAL A 752 2.80 -54.57 -22.80
C VAL A 752 2.27 -54.65 -21.36
N ALA A 753 2.42 -55.83 -20.78
CA ALA A 753 1.96 -56.21 -19.45
C ALA A 753 2.91 -55.75 -18.33
N GLY A 754 2.35 -55.55 -17.13
CA GLY A 754 3.10 -55.68 -15.86
C GLY A 754 2.95 -54.51 -14.89
N ASP A 755 1.91 -54.58 -14.04
CA ASP A 755 1.99 -54.60 -12.57
C ASP A 755 0.66 -54.10 -11.97
N GLN A 756 -0.03 -55.03 -11.29
CA GLN A 756 -1.32 -54.78 -10.65
C GLN A 756 -1.11 -54.01 -9.34
N GLU A 757 -1.26 -52.69 -9.40
CA GLU A 757 -1.63 -51.90 -8.22
C GLU A 757 -3.12 -52.11 -7.94
N GLU A 758 -3.46 -52.54 -6.73
CA GLU A 758 -4.83 -52.69 -6.27
C GLU A 758 -5.61 -51.38 -6.45
N ALA A 759 -6.70 -51.46 -7.21
CA ALA A 759 -7.56 -50.31 -7.46
C ALA A 759 -8.17 -49.79 -6.14
N PRO A 760 -8.16 -48.47 -5.88
CA PRO A 760 -8.78 -47.91 -4.70
C PRO A 760 -10.29 -48.15 -4.70
N PRO A 761 -10.92 -48.27 -3.51
CA PRO A 761 -12.34 -48.58 -3.41
C PRO A 761 -13.18 -47.50 -4.09
N VAL A 762 -14.04 -47.93 -5.01
CA VAL A 762 -15.03 -47.07 -5.67
C VAL A 762 -16.00 -46.54 -4.60
N LEU A 763 -15.96 -45.24 -4.36
CA LEU A 763 -16.90 -44.56 -3.47
C LEU A 763 -18.30 -44.53 -4.13
N PRO A 764 -19.40 -44.59 -3.34
CA PRO A 764 -20.76 -44.51 -3.88
C PRO A 764 -21.00 -43.19 -4.62
N ASP A 765 -21.83 -43.23 -5.68
CA ASP A 765 -22.24 -42.05 -6.45
C ASP A 765 -22.71 -40.92 -5.51
N GLY A 766 -22.00 -39.79 -5.56
CA GLY A 766 -22.29 -38.59 -4.76
C GLY A 766 -21.45 -38.41 -3.48
N ALA A 767 -20.62 -39.38 -3.09
CA ALA A 767 -19.70 -39.20 -1.96
C ALA A 767 -18.45 -38.39 -2.36
N ILE A 768 -18.25 -37.24 -1.73
CA ILE A 768 -17.05 -36.42 -1.91
C ILE A 768 -15.87 -37.12 -1.22
N ASP A 769 -14.87 -37.53 -2.00
CA ASP A 769 -13.59 -37.98 -1.46
C ASP A 769 -12.86 -36.81 -0.81
N TRP A 770 -13.05 -36.67 0.50
CA TRP A 770 -12.42 -35.63 1.31
C TRP A 770 -10.89 -35.73 1.33
N HIS A 771 -10.34 -36.93 1.16
CA HIS A 771 -8.90 -37.14 1.11
C HIS A 771 -8.32 -36.63 -0.22
N GLU A 772 -8.96 -36.94 -1.35
CA GLU A 772 -8.57 -36.39 -2.65
C GLU A 772 -8.82 -34.87 -2.74
N LEU A 773 -9.91 -34.37 -2.17
CA LEU A 773 -10.17 -32.93 -2.07
C LEU A 773 -9.10 -32.22 -1.23
N GLN A 774 -8.66 -32.81 -0.12
CA GLN A 774 -7.55 -32.30 0.68
C GLN A 774 -6.21 -32.39 -0.07
N LEU A 775 -5.94 -33.44 -0.84
CA LEU A 775 -4.74 -33.54 -1.68
C LEU A 775 -4.75 -32.50 -2.79
N ARG A 776 -5.88 -32.25 -3.45
CA ARG A 776 -6.04 -31.17 -4.44
C ARG A 776 -5.86 -29.79 -3.80
N ARG A 777 -6.37 -29.58 -2.58
CA ARG A 777 -6.14 -28.36 -1.78
C ARG A 777 -4.66 -28.22 -1.39
N LYS A 778 -3.98 -29.29 -0.99
CA LYS A 778 -2.53 -29.30 -0.68
C LYS A 778 -1.66 -29.05 -1.92
N ARG A 779 -2.01 -29.62 -3.08
CA ARG A 779 -1.32 -29.35 -4.36
C ARG A 779 -1.52 -27.89 -4.81
N LYS A 780 -2.74 -27.37 -4.73
CA LYS A 780 -3.02 -25.94 -4.97
C LYS A 780 -2.29 -25.05 -3.96
N ALA A 781 -2.31 -25.40 -2.67
CA ALA A 781 -1.58 -24.69 -1.62
C ALA A 781 -0.06 -24.73 -1.83
N GLY A 782 0.50 -25.82 -2.36
CA GLY A 782 1.89 -25.94 -2.76
C GLY A 782 2.26 -25.02 -3.94
N VAL A 783 1.38 -24.88 -4.92
CA VAL A 783 1.54 -23.90 -6.03
C VAL A 783 1.44 -22.47 -5.50
N PHE A 784 0.52 -22.20 -4.56
CA PHE A 784 0.43 -20.89 -3.89
C PHE A 784 1.60 -20.61 -2.96
N ALA A 785 2.14 -21.62 -2.27
CA ALA A 785 3.30 -21.53 -1.40
C ALA A 785 4.58 -21.28 -2.21
N CYS A 786 4.77 -21.99 -3.33
CA CYS A 786 5.87 -21.73 -4.26
C CYS A 786 5.80 -20.30 -4.84
N ARG A 787 4.59 -19.84 -5.18
CA ARG A 787 4.33 -18.45 -5.61
C ARG A 787 4.54 -17.43 -4.48
N ALA A 788 4.25 -17.79 -3.23
CA ALA A 788 4.50 -16.98 -2.05
C ALA A 788 6.00 -16.92 -1.69
N THR A 789 6.76 -18.01 -1.81
CA THR A 789 8.22 -18.06 -1.60
C THR A 789 8.98 -17.28 -2.68
N ILE A 790 8.52 -17.30 -3.93
CA ILE A 790 9.02 -16.40 -4.99
C ILE A 790 8.72 -14.93 -4.64
N MET A 791 7.53 -14.63 -4.12
CA MET A 791 7.14 -13.26 -3.71
C MET A 791 7.83 -12.79 -2.41
N GLU A 792 8.16 -13.70 -1.49
CA GLU A 792 8.88 -13.45 -0.23
C GLU A 792 10.33 -13.01 -0.51
N ASN A 793 10.97 -13.62 -1.51
CA ASN A 793 12.28 -13.17 -2.02
C ASN A 793 12.20 -11.81 -2.74
N LEU A 794 11.04 -11.44 -3.30
CA LEU A 794 10.81 -10.14 -3.94
C LEU A 794 10.41 -9.02 -2.93
N GLY A 795 10.03 -9.37 -1.69
CA GLY A 795 9.43 -8.46 -0.70
C GLY A 795 10.38 -7.58 0.11
N ARG A 796 11.71 -7.68 -0.06
CA ARG A 796 12.67 -6.77 0.59
C ARG A 796 12.90 -5.55 -0.30
N ARG A 797 12.42 -4.36 0.12
CA ARG A 797 12.61 -3.02 -0.51
C ARG A 797 13.43 -3.07 -1.80
N MET A 798 12.78 -3.39 -2.90
CA MET A 798 13.45 -3.59 -4.17
C MET A 798 13.59 -2.24 -4.86
N PHE A 799 14.76 -1.64 -4.73
CA PHE A 799 15.17 -0.54 -5.59
C PHE A 799 15.68 -1.14 -6.89
N VAL A 800 14.98 -0.86 -7.99
CA VAL A 800 15.28 -1.39 -9.32
C VAL A 800 15.91 -0.28 -10.14
N ASN A 801 17.19 -0.45 -10.50
CA ASN A 801 17.80 0.39 -11.51
C ASN A 801 17.52 -0.23 -12.87
N VAL A 802 16.76 0.47 -13.71
CA VAL A 802 16.50 0.04 -15.08
C VAL A 802 17.36 0.89 -16.01
N THR A 803 18.31 0.27 -16.69
CA THR A 803 19.06 0.92 -17.77
C THR A 803 18.39 0.55 -19.09
N VAL A 804 17.80 1.53 -19.75
CA VAL A 804 17.19 1.40 -21.07
C VAL A 804 18.21 1.84 -22.11
N VAL A 805 18.48 0.99 -23.08
CA VAL A 805 19.46 1.19 -24.15
C VAL A 805 18.70 1.16 -25.47
N ILE A 806 18.65 2.27 -26.20
CA ILE A 806 17.87 2.40 -27.45
C ILE A 806 18.84 2.64 -28.60
N SER A 807 18.80 1.80 -29.64
CA SER A 807 19.51 2.11 -30.89
C SER A 807 18.61 3.03 -31.71
N VAL A 808 19.17 4.17 -32.13
CA VAL A 808 18.53 5.02 -33.14
C VAL A 808 19.41 4.92 -34.37
N THR A 809 18.96 4.15 -35.35
CA THR A 809 19.52 4.20 -36.69
C THR A 809 19.08 5.54 -37.30
N THR A 810 20.05 6.39 -37.63
CA THR A 810 19.83 7.52 -38.56
C THR A 810 19.57 7.00 -39.96
#